data_AF-A0A844FXK6-F1
#
_entry.id   AF-A0A844FXK6-F1
#
_cell.length_a   1.000
_cell.length_b   1.000
_cell.length_c   1.000
_cell.angle_alpha   90.00
_cell.angle_beta   90.00
_cell.angle_gamma   90.00
#
_symmetry.space_group_name_H-M   'P 1'
#
loop_
_entity.id
_entity.type
_entity.pdbx_description
1 polymer ?
#
loop_
_entity_poly.entity_id
_entity_poly.type
_entity_poly.pdbx_seq_one_letter_code
_entity_poly.pdbx_strand_id
1 'polypeptide(L)'
;MLILDYLKGLLFVIYFLTMIYMIGTAFTKYESAPARLIVGYIIHVVILAIPGIVVQTLKFNWRIFFYYTIVADIICIIISIIFLKKRKIHLFEGSILKFFENYWFIIFITIILVLMVCFQNVSLWENGSADDGYYLVKIFQFPFAKNPYDLQMQTGVHLLQKTFDIRNFSTFEIEDSVYLYLTAIPSTLFARLFLAFINYFIFTCSIYCFEEKVTSILGFNIKKKNLQYFTVITVLLCFNTDVLARNHIIELRDHWIINRFMYFGSALAKSCTLLWTSILLIDNKKPTIKLAIEYAIISFVLLTRSTTALPLLIVSLIVYFLIYLWNSKKAFVFFTVFLFVLSGIIKDNASGLSKHFFDGAGYYNYLSNNTQSFVFIIPLAFILIYLYLKKSQCQIVKSSIFIISIILFFILDPINNITEFSSQYFFVFNRGLASAILLMITYACIIFGCIISTSLLKYKKVYSLRSFFTALLALIIALSSLTLQKGSPRAVLHEGRVFLHNPLFTISTVPNLAKVLDSLQNNQKKTMVSLLPATIWKPYYMDKRVHEGDLNETTPHIASAIRQFVPNIISLTPYWYSVQSDDPVYAKLSKKELASYNEFLTSKNPKTETITKFKNLLDHYPINCIVVWYSESCLYLENFGFKRYKVLKDENVTLYIYYR
;
A
#
# COMPACT_ATOMS: atom_id res chain seq x y z
N MET A 1 12.57 8.46 24.78
CA MET A 1 12.42 7.28 23.89
C MET A 1 11.72 7.69 22.60
N LEU A 2 10.49 8.21 22.65
CA LEU A 2 9.71 8.61 21.47
C LEU A 2 10.41 9.61 20.52
N ILE A 3 10.93 10.74 21.01
CA ILE A 3 11.62 11.74 20.15
C ILE A 3 12.81 11.13 19.40
N LEU A 4 13.55 10.23 20.05
CA LEU A 4 14.67 9.54 19.43
C LEU A 4 14.20 8.64 18.29
N ASP A 5 13.07 7.95 18.44
CA ASP A 5 12.50 7.10 17.38
C ASP A 5 12.11 7.92 16.14
N TYR A 6 11.55 9.13 16.34
CA TYR A 6 11.25 10.03 15.24
C TYR A 6 12.52 10.54 14.52
N LEU A 7 13.56 10.90 15.28
CA LEU A 7 14.84 11.34 14.72
C LEU A 7 15.52 10.23 13.92
N LYS A 8 15.54 9.00 14.44
CA LYS A 8 16.06 7.83 13.73
C LYS A 8 15.31 7.60 12.42
N GLY A 9 13.99 7.72 12.43
CA GLY A 9 13.17 7.54 11.23
C GLY A 9 13.40 8.64 10.19
N LEU A 10 13.56 9.89 10.63
CA LEU A 10 13.93 11.00 9.75
C LEU A 10 15.32 10.78 9.11
N LEU A 11 16.30 10.34 9.91
CA LEU A 11 17.63 9.99 9.39
C LEU A 11 17.57 8.84 8.39
N PHE A 12 16.74 7.83 8.65
CA PHE A 12 16.49 6.73 7.71
C PHE A 12 15.92 7.24 6.38
N VAL A 13 14.89 8.08 6.40
CA VAL A 13 14.31 8.66 5.17
C VAL A 13 15.36 9.45 4.38
N ILE A 14 16.13 10.31 5.06
CA ILE A 14 17.18 11.11 4.43
C ILE A 14 18.25 10.20 3.81
N TYR A 15 18.74 9.21 4.57
CA TYR A 15 19.72 8.23 4.11
C TYR A 15 19.21 7.48 2.87
N PHE A 16 18.02 6.87 2.97
CA PHE A 16 17.47 6.03 1.92
C PHE A 16 17.23 6.81 0.63
N LEU A 17 16.58 7.98 0.72
CA LEU A 17 16.31 8.82 -0.45
C LEU A 17 17.60 9.37 -1.09
N THR A 18 18.60 9.71 -0.28
CA THR A 18 19.90 10.16 -0.79
C THR A 18 20.65 9.02 -1.48
N MET A 19 20.63 7.82 -0.90
CA MET A 19 21.23 6.63 -1.49
C MET A 19 20.65 6.32 -2.86
N ILE A 20 19.32 6.18 -2.97
CA ILE A 20 18.67 5.91 -4.27
C ILE A 20 18.91 7.05 -5.26
N TYR A 21 18.91 8.31 -4.82
CA TYR A 21 19.19 9.44 -5.70
C TYR A 21 20.63 9.42 -6.24
N MET A 22 21.61 9.05 -5.42
CA MET A 22 23.01 8.90 -5.83
C MET A 22 23.17 7.75 -6.84
N ILE A 23 22.57 6.59 -6.57
CA ILE A 23 22.57 5.44 -7.48
C ILE A 23 21.98 5.87 -8.83
N GLY A 24 20.80 6.48 -8.81
CA GLY A 24 20.15 7.00 -10.00
C GLY A 24 21.04 7.94 -10.80
N THR A 25 21.63 8.93 -10.14
CA THR A 25 22.51 9.92 -10.77
C THR A 25 23.78 9.31 -11.37
N ALA A 26 24.33 8.27 -10.75
CA ALA A 26 25.53 7.60 -11.26
C ALA A 26 25.27 6.77 -12.53
N PHE A 27 24.09 6.15 -12.61
CA PHE A 27 23.76 5.14 -13.63
C PHE A 27 22.87 5.63 -14.78
N THR A 28 22.27 6.81 -14.68
CA THR A 28 21.43 7.37 -15.76
C THR A 28 21.93 8.71 -16.30
N LYS A 29 21.41 9.08 -17.47
CA LYS A 29 21.59 10.38 -18.11
C LYS A 29 20.33 11.25 -18.03
N TYR A 30 19.28 10.81 -17.35
CA TYR A 30 18.10 11.65 -17.15
C TYR A 30 18.49 12.94 -16.45
N GLU A 31 18.02 14.06 -16.98
CA GLU A 31 18.32 15.35 -16.39
C GLU A 31 17.58 15.48 -15.06
N SER A 32 16.26 15.26 -15.07
CA SER A 32 15.39 15.55 -13.94
C SER A 32 15.71 14.70 -12.70
N ALA A 33 15.76 15.35 -11.55
CA ALA A 33 16.04 14.68 -10.28
C ALA A 33 15.01 13.58 -9.92
N PRO A 34 13.70 13.77 -10.14
CA PRO A 34 12.71 12.72 -9.93
C PRO A 34 12.95 11.47 -10.78
N ALA A 35 13.32 11.63 -12.06
CA ALA A 35 13.61 10.49 -12.93
C ALA A 35 14.87 9.73 -12.48
N ARG A 36 15.91 10.47 -12.06
CA ARG A 36 17.10 9.86 -11.45
C ARG A 36 16.74 9.06 -10.21
N LEU A 37 15.91 9.61 -9.32
CA LEU A 37 15.48 8.92 -8.12
C LEU A 37 14.70 7.62 -8.43
N ILE A 38 13.76 7.65 -9.37
CA ILE A 38 13.02 6.44 -9.78
C ILE A 38 13.95 5.37 -10.34
N VAL A 39 14.90 5.75 -11.21
CA VAL A 39 15.89 4.80 -11.74
C VAL A 39 16.76 4.21 -10.63
N GLY A 40 17.21 5.04 -9.69
CA GLY A 40 17.98 4.58 -8.54
C GLY A 40 17.21 3.61 -7.66
N TYR A 41 15.93 3.87 -7.42
CA TYR A 41 15.03 2.96 -6.73
C TYR A 41 14.86 1.64 -7.48
N ILE A 42 14.64 1.67 -8.79
CA ILE A 42 14.53 0.47 -9.64
C ILE A 42 15.82 -0.37 -9.52
N ILE A 43 16.99 0.24 -9.67
CA ILE A 43 18.29 -0.45 -9.58
C ILE A 43 18.46 -1.09 -8.19
N HIS A 44 18.21 -0.31 -7.13
CA HIS A 44 18.34 -0.79 -5.76
C HIS A 44 17.41 -1.98 -5.48
N VAL A 45 16.14 -1.88 -5.89
CA VAL A 45 15.18 -2.99 -5.77
C VAL A 45 15.64 -4.23 -6.54
N VAL A 46 16.14 -4.11 -7.78
CA VAL A 46 16.64 -5.28 -8.51
C VAL A 46 17.75 -6.00 -7.74
N ILE A 47 18.68 -5.24 -7.16
CA ILE A 47 19.82 -5.78 -6.42
C ILE A 47 19.38 -6.54 -5.16
N LEU A 48 18.34 -6.05 -4.47
CA LEU A 48 17.84 -6.69 -3.25
C LEU A 48 16.85 -7.83 -3.54
N ALA A 49 15.98 -7.66 -4.54
CA ALA A 49 14.88 -8.59 -4.79
C ALA A 49 15.37 -9.96 -5.24
N ILE A 50 16.42 -10.06 -6.06
CA ILE A 50 16.93 -11.36 -6.54
C ILE A 50 17.32 -12.28 -5.35
N PRO A 51 18.25 -11.88 -4.47
CA PRO A 51 18.56 -12.66 -3.27
C PRO A 51 17.39 -12.75 -2.28
N GLY A 52 16.53 -11.73 -2.21
CA GLY A 52 15.32 -11.77 -1.36
C GLY A 52 14.39 -12.92 -1.76
N ILE A 53 14.13 -13.11 -3.05
CA ILE A 53 13.33 -14.23 -3.58
C ILE A 53 13.99 -15.55 -3.21
N VAL A 54 15.30 -15.67 -3.39
CA VAL A 54 16.05 -16.90 -3.08
C VAL A 54 15.95 -17.23 -1.58
N VAL A 55 16.21 -16.25 -0.71
CA VAL A 55 16.16 -16.43 0.76
C VAL A 55 14.75 -16.82 1.21
N GLN A 56 13.70 -16.18 0.68
CA GLN A 56 12.32 -16.50 1.03
C GLN A 56 11.90 -17.88 0.51
N THR A 57 12.24 -18.22 -0.74
CA THR A 57 11.84 -19.48 -1.37
C THR A 57 12.55 -20.67 -0.75
N LEU A 58 13.86 -20.54 -0.48
CA LEU A 58 14.67 -21.58 0.16
C LEU A 58 14.62 -21.53 1.70
N LYS A 59 13.90 -20.55 2.27
CA LYS A 59 13.73 -20.34 3.72
C LYS A 59 15.06 -20.25 4.48
N PHE A 60 16.05 -19.61 3.88
CA PHE A 60 17.34 -19.39 4.52
C PHE A 60 17.20 -18.45 5.72
N ASN A 61 18.14 -18.53 6.66
CA ASN A 61 18.14 -17.65 7.82
C ASN A 61 18.12 -16.18 7.38
N TRP A 62 17.18 -15.39 7.89
CA TRP A 62 17.02 -13.97 7.56
C TRP A 62 18.32 -13.16 7.72
N ARG A 63 19.19 -13.54 8.66
CA ARG A 63 20.50 -12.89 8.85
C ARG A 63 21.37 -12.89 7.60
N ILE A 64 21.24 -13.90 6.73
CA ILE A 64 21.94 -13.95 5.44
C ILE A 64 21.52 -12.78 4.56
N PHE A 65 20.21 -12.53 4.47
CA PHE A 65 19.66 -11.40 3.73
C PHE A 65 20.04 -10.05 4.37
N PHE A 66 20.01 -9.96 5.70
CA PHE A 66 20.45 -8.77 6.44
C PHE A 66 21.89 -8.37 6.10
N TYR A 67 22.84 -9.30 6.18
CA TYR A 67 24.24 -9.00 5.86
C TYR A 67 24.43 -8.67 4.38
N TYR A 68 23.72 -9.39 3.50
CA TYR A 68 23.73 -9.08 2.07
C TYR A 68 23.28 -7.64 1.81
N THR A 69 22.16 -7.21 2.38
CA THR A 69 21.60 -5.86 2.17
C THR A 69 22.57 -4.77 2.62
N ILE A 70 23.21 -4.93 3.78
CA ILE A 70 24.24 -3.97 4.24
C ILE A 70 25.40 -3.87 3.26
N VAL A 71 25.92 -5.02 2.82
CA VAL A 71 27.04 -5.07 1.86
C VAL A 71 26.63 -4.47 0.52
N ALA A 72 25.42 -4.79 0.03
CA ALA A 72 24.87 -4.28 -1.21
C ALA A 72 24.71 -2.76 -1.18
N ASP A 73 24.16 -2.20 -0.10
CA ASP A 73 24.01 -0.76 0.08
C ASP A 73 25.37 -0.04 0.06
N ILE A 74 26.35 -0.55 0.83
CA ILE A 74 27.72 0.01 0.87
C ILE A 74 28.36 -0.04 -0.52
N ILE A 75 28.27 -1.18 -1.22
CA ILE A 75 28.80 -1.34 -2.58
C ILE A 75 28.12 -0.37 -3.54
N CYS A 76 26.79 -0.24 -3.48
CA CYS A 76 26.04 0.69 -4.32
C CYS A 76 26.50 2.13 -4.12
N ILE A 77 26.71 2.56 -2.87
CA ILE A 77 27.21 3.89 -2.53
C ILE A 77 28.63 4.09 -3.08
N ILE A 78 29.55 3.15 -2.82
CA ILE A 78 30.95 3.23 -3.28
C ILE A 78 31.02 3.31 -4.80
N ILE A 79 30.33 2.41 -5.51
CA ILE A 79 30.29 2.40 -6.97
C ILE A 79 29.70 3.70 -7.52
N SER A 80 28.63 4.20 -6.91
CA SER A 80 28.02 5.47 -7.29
C SER A 80 29.01 6.63 -7.17
N ILE A 81 29.72 6.73 -6.04
CA ILE A 81 30.75 7.78 -5.83
C ILE A 81 31.88 7.66 -6.87
N ILE A 82 32.36 6.45 -7.15
CA ILE A 82 33.41 6.21 -8.17
C ILE A 82 32.92 6.69 -9.54
N PHE A 83 31.69 6.34 -9.93
CA PHE A 83 31.13 6.71 -11.22
C PHE A 83 30.91 8.22 -11.34
N LEU A 84 30.39 8.87 -10.30
CA LEU A 84 30.21 10.32 -10.25
C LEU A 84 31.55 11.05 -10.41
N LYS A 85 32.59 10.61 -9.70
CA LYS A 85 33.95 11.18 -9.81
C LYS A 85 34.56 10.94 -11.20
N LYS A 86 34.55 9.70 -11.68
CA LYS A 86 35.16 9.32 -12.97
C LYS A 86 34.50 10.03 -14.15
N ARG A 87 33.18 10.21 -14.10
CA ARG A 87 32.39 10.86 -15.16
C ARG A 87 32.20 12.37 -14.94
N LYS A 88 32.75 12.94 -13.86
CA LYS A 88 32.57 14.35 -13.47
C LYS A 88 31.10 14.78 -13.44
N ILE A 89 30.21 13.90 -12.97
CA ILE A 89 28.78 14.16 -12.88
C ILE A 89 28.50 14.94 -11.59
N HIS A 90 27.85 16.09 -11.73
CA HIS A 90 27.38 16.86 -10.58
C HIS A 90 26.11 16.23 -9.98
N LEU A 91 26.08 16.11 -8.66
CA LEU A 91 24.94 15.52 -7.94
C LEU A 91 23.67 16.38 -8.09
N PHE A 92 23.82 17.71 -7.99
CA PHE A 92 22.72 18.67 -8.12
C PHE A 92 22.76 19.38 -9.47
N GLU A 93 21.58 19.73 -10.01
CA GLU A 93 21.47 20.51 -11.25
C GLU A 93 21.91 21.97 -11.01
N GLY A 94 23.20 22.24 -11.17
CA GLY A 94 23.78 23.54 -10.84
C GLY A 94 24.00 23.68 -9.33
N SER A 95 23.35 24.65 -8.69
CA SER A 95 23.45 24.85 -7.25
C SER A 95 22.35 24.11 -6.49
N ILE A 96 22.58 23.85 -5.20
CA ILE A 96 21.57 23.30 -4.28
C ILE A 96 20.30 24.19 -4.27
N LEU A 97 20.47 25.51 -4.31
CA LEU A 97 19.34 26.45 -4.38
C LEU A 97 18.48 26.24 -5.64
N LYS A 98 19.12 26.01 -6.80
CA LYS A 98 18.41 25.74 -8.06
C LYS A 98 17.69 24.40 -8.04
N PHE A 99 18.29 23.40 -7.39
CA PHE A 99 17.63 22.12 -7.15
C PHE A 99 16.35 22.30 -6.34
N PHE A 100 16.40 23.03 -5.22
CA PHE A 100 15.21 23.34 -4.43
C PHE A 100 14.19 24.18 -5.21
N GLU A 101 14.62 25.21 -5.98
CA GLU A 101 13.70 25.99 -6.83
C GLU A 101 12.91 25.10 -7.79
N ASN A 102 13.54 24.04 -8.33
CA ASN A 102 12.93 23.15 -9.29
C ASN A 102 12.02 22.06 -8.70
N TYR A 103 12.23 21.66 -7.43
CA TYR A 103 11.66 20.42 -6.90
C TYR A 103 11.07 20.49 -5.47
N TRP A 104 11.14 21.63 -4.78
CA TRP A 104 10.63 21.74 -3.40
C TRP A 104 9.16 21.35 -3.26
N PHE A 105 8.34 21.61 -4.30
CA PHE A 105 6.91 21.36 -4.24
C PHE A 105 6.58 19.86 -4.19
N ILE A 106 7.43 19.00 -4.76
CA ILE A 106 7.28 17.54 -4.68
C ILE A 106 7.36 17.10 -3.22
N ILE A 107 8.36 17.60 -2.49
CA ILE A 107 8.54 17.32 -1.04
C ILE A 107 7.34 17.86 -0.25
N PHE A 108 6.89 19.08 -0.56
CA PHE A 108 5.72 19.69 0.07
C PHE A 108 4.45 18.85 -0.09
N ILE A 109 4.18 18.34 -1.30
CA ILE A 109 3.04 17.45 -1.57
C ILE A 109 3.16 16.15 -0.78
N THR A 110 4.35 15.52 -0.74
CA THR A 110 4.57 14.31 0.07
C THR A 110 4.30 14.55 1.55
N ILE A 111 4.72 15.69 2.11
CA ILE A 111 4.42 16.07 3.50
C ILE A 111 2.91 16.18 3.72
N ILE A 112 2.16 16.83 2.81
CA ILE A 112 0.70 16.93 2.91
C ILE A 112 0.06 15.53 2.94
N LEU A 113 0.48 14.62 2.07
CA LEU A 113 -0.09 13.28 1.98
C LEU A 113 0.14 12.48 3.29
N VAL A 114 1.34 12.55 3.85
CA VAL A 114 1.65 11.90 5.13
C VAL A 114 0.89 12.55 6.29
N LEU A 115 0.73 13.87 6.28
CA LEU A 115 -0.11 14.55 7.27
C LEU A 115 -1.56 14.09 7.18
N MET A 116 -2.12 13.87 5.99
CA MET A 116 -3.47 13.33 5.82
C MET A 116 -3.63 11.96 6.51
N VAL A 117 -2.62 11.08 6.44
CA VAL A 117 -2.62 9.78 7.14
C VAL A 117 -2.72 9.95 8.66
N CYS A 118 -2.09 10.99 9.23
CA CYS A 118 -2.13 11.27 10.67
C CYS A 118 -3.55 11.53 11.19
N PHE A 119 -4.51 11.90 10.33
CA PHE A 119 -5.92 12.12 10.69
C PHE A 119 -6.81 10.88 10.48
N GLN A 120 -6.21 9.71 10.24
CA GLN A 120 -6.93 8.47 9.92
C GLN A 120 -6.89 7.43 11.04
N ASN A 121 -6.80 7.88 12.30
CA ASN A 121 -6.66 7.02 13.47
C ASN A 121 -7.62 5.82 13.46
N VAL A 122 -8.90 6.02 13.10
CA VAL A 122 -9.90 4.93 12.98
C VAL A 122 -9.40 3.75 12.14
N SER A 123 -9.04 4.02 10.89
CA SER A 123 -8.61 2.97 9.96
C SER A 123 -7.30 2.31 10.39
N LEU A 124 -6.42 3.07 11.04
CA LEU A 124 -5.17 2.56 11.61
C LEU A 124 -5.42 1.68 12.85
N TRP A 125 -6.47 1.97 13.63
CA TRP A 125 -6.84 1.20 14.82
C TRP A 125 -7.61 -0.07 14.51
N GLU A 126 -8.37 -0.07 13.41
CA GLU A 126 -8.93 -1.27 12.78
C GLU A 126 -7.86 -2.13 12.08
N ASN A 127 -6.59 -1.69 12.09
CA ASN A 127 -5.47 -2.39 11.49
C ASN A 127 -5.74 -2.77 10.03
N GLY A 128 -6.37 -1.86 9.27
CA GLY A 128 -6.74 -2.08 7.87
C GLY A 128 -7.65 -3.29 7.68
N SER A 129 -8.67 -3.45 8.52
CA SER A 129 -9.56 -4.63 8.49
C SER A 129 -8.80 -5.95 8.63
N ALA A 130 -7.73 -5.94 9.45
CA ALA A 130 -6.76 -7.01 9.69
C ALA A 130 -5.61 -7.20 8.66
N ASP A 131 -5.53 -6.41 7.59
CA ASP A 131 -4.40 -6.44 6.65
C ASP A 131 -3.09 -6.01 7.31
N ASP A 132 -3.11 -5.05 8.25
CA ASP A 132 -1.91 -4.69 9.02
C ASP A 132 -1.44 -5.84 9.92
N GLY A 133 -2.37 -6.69 10.35
CA GLY A 133 -2.05 -7.95 11.05
C GLY A 133 -1.30 -8.95 10.16
N TYR A 134 -1.30 -8.75 8.84
CA TYR A 134 -0.47 -9.50 7.90
C TYR A 134 0.82 -8.75 7.57
N TYR A 135 0.73 -7.56 6.96
CA TYR A 135 1.90 -6.88 6.38
C TYR A 135 2.86 -6.30 7.42
N LEU A 136 2.38 -5.58 8.45
CA LEU A 136 3.26 -5.01 9.47
C LEU A 136 3.90 -6.11 10.32
N VAL A 137 3.11 -7.14 10.65
CA VAL A 137 3.63 -8.29 11.39
C VAL A 137 4.68 -9.01 10.56
N LYS A 138 4.49 -9.18 9.25
CA LYS A 138 5.49 -9.80 8.37
C LYS A 138 6.81 -9.04 8.37
N ILE A 139 6.79 -7.71 8.25
CA ILE A 139 8.00 -6.85 8.34
C ILE A 139 8.69 -7.03 9.70
N PHE A 140 7.95 -7.01 10.80
CA PHE A 140 8.52 -7.15 12.14
C PHE A 140 9.01 -8.57 12.44
N GLN A 141 8.32 -9.61 11.96
CA GLN A 141 8.57 -10.99 12.30
C GLN A 141 9.88 -11.53 11.72
N PHE A 142 10.26 -11.10 10.51
CA PHE A 142 11.48 -11.57 9.83
C PHE A 142 12.75 -11.55 10.71
N PRO A 143 13.12 -10.43 11.35
CA PRO A 143 14.32 -10.37 12.20
C PRO A 143 14.19 -11.08 13.55
N PHE A 144 12.98 -11.25 14.09
CA PHE A 144 12.77 -11.60 15.49
C PHE A 144 12.24 -13.02 15.73
N ALA A 145 11.62 -13.64 14.72
CA ALA A 145 11.12 -15.02 14.82
C ALA A 145 12.19 -16.03 14.38
N LYS A 146 12.18 -17.22 15.01
CA LYS A 146 13.14 -18.29 14.69
C LYS A 146 12.95 -18.85 13.27
N ASN A 147 11.70 -19.04 12.84
CA ASN A 147 11.32 -19.52 11.50
C ASN A 147 10.25 -18.59 10.92
N PRO A 148 10.62 -17.41 10.39
CA PRO A 148 9.66 -16.37 10.02
C PRO A 148 8.83 -16.66 8.76
N TYR A 149 9.21 -17.66 7.95
CA TYR A 149 8.59 -17.95 6.65
C TYR A 149 7.34 -18.83 6.74
N ASP A 150 7.22 -19.63 7.81
CA ASP A 150 6.17 -20.65 7.96
C ASP A 150 5.18 -20.30 9.08
N LEU A 151 4.96 -19.01 9.34
CA LEU A 151 4.08 -18.54 10.41
C LEU A 151 2.84 -17.85 9.81
N GLN A 152 1.68 -18.17 10.39
CA GLN A 152 0.44 -17.45 10.14
C GLN A 152 0.55 -16.06 10.79
N MET A 153 0.55 -14.99 9.99
CA MET A 153 0.95 -13.65 10.46
C MET A 153 0.06 -13.05 11.55
N GLN A 154 -1.21 -13.46 11.66
CA GLN A 154 -2.09 -12.90 12.70
C GLN A 154 -1.95 -13.62 14.05
N THR A 155 -1.71 -14.93 14.02
CA THR A 155 -1.78 -15.81 15.20
C THR A 155 -0.43 -16.32 15.64
N GLY A 156 0.56 -16.41 14.76
CA GLY A 156 1.89 -16.95 15.06
C GLY A 156 1.96 -18.48 15.12
N VAL A 157 0.92 -19.19 14.70
CA VAL A 157 0.97 -20.66 14.54
C VAL A 157 1.70 -21.04 13.24
N HIS A 158 2.26 -22.25 13.21
CA HIS A 158 2.96 -22.75 12.03
C HIS A 158 2.00 -23.22 10.93
N LEU A 159 2.29 -22.87 9.66
CA LEU A 159 1.58 -23.32 8.46
C LEU A 159 2.32 -24.50 7.80
N LEU A 160 1.61 -25.38 7.06
CA LEU A 160 2.25 -26.37 6.19
C LEU A 160 3.22 -25.71 5.22
N GLN A 161 4.37 -26.36 5.05
CA GLN A 161 5.35 -25.96 4.06
C GLN A 161 4.79 -26.16 2.65
N LYS A 162 4.36 -25.06 2.02
CA LYS A 162 4.19 -25.05 0.57
C LYS A 162 5.57 -24.96 -0.07
N THR A 163 5.89 -25.90 -0.95
CA THR A 163 7.15 -25.91 -1.72
C THR A 163 7.25 -24.68 -2.63
N PHE A 164 6.12 -24.12 -3.05
CA PHE A 164 6.05 -22.91 -3.85
C PHE A 164 4.84 -22.05 -3.43
N ASP A 165 5.10 -20.80 -3.04
CA ASP A 165 4.08 -19.77 -2.85
C ASP A 165 4.45 -18.55 -3.70
N ILE A 166 3.54 -18.12 -4.58
CA ILE A 166 3.74 -16.93 -5.42
C ILE A 166 3.96 -15.66 -4.58
N ARG A 167 3.50 -15.64 -3.32
CA ARG A 167 3.76 -14.53 -2.39
C ARG A 167 5.22 -14.42 -1.97
N ASN A 168 6.02 -15.48 -2.14
CA ASN A 168 7.47 -15.45 -1.91
C ASN A 168 8.24 -14.67 -2.99
N PHE A 169 7.59 -14.35 -4.12
CA PHE A 169 8.15 -13.41 -5.10
C PHE A 169 8.10 -11.95 -4.61
N SER A 170 7.21 -11.63 -3.67
CA SER A 170 7.16 -10.30 -3.06
C SER A 170 8.27 -10.17 -2.02
N THR A 171 9.26 -9.31 -2.29
CA THR A 171 10.41 -9.07 -1.40
C THR A 171 10.29 -7.78 -0.60
N PHE A 172 9.24 -6.99 -0.84
CA PHE A 172 9.02 -5.72 -0.16
C PHE A 172 9.13 -5.84 1.37
N GLU A 173 8.42 -6.78 1.99
CA GLU A 173 8.42 -6.88 3.46
C GLU A 173 9.76 -7.36 4.03
N ILE A 174 10.48 -8.25 3.33
CA ILE A 174 11.79 -8.72 3.80
C ILE A 174 12.86 -7.63 3.66
N GLU A 175 12.77 -6.80 2.62
CA GLU A 175 13.63 -5.61 2.45
C GLU A 175 13.42 -4.60 3.58
N ASP A 176 12.17 -4.21 3.83
CA ASP A 176 11.85 -3.22 4.87
C ASP A 176 12.18 -3.71 6.28
N SER A 177 12.15 -5.03 6.50
CA SER A 177 12.52 -5.63 7.79
C SER A 177 13.97 -5.37 8.19
N VAL A 178 14.88 -5.21 7.22
CA VAL A 178 16.30 -4.87 7.47
C VAL A 178 16.41 -3.47 8.04
N TYR A 179 15.75 -2.49 7.42
CA TYR A 179 15.81 -1.10 7.87
C TYR A 179 15.07 -0.89 9.19
N LEU A 180 13.94 -1.58 9.39
CA LEU A 180 13.27 -1.63 10.69
C LEU A 180 14.21 -2.15 11.78
N TYR A 181 14.92 -3.26 11.52
CA TYR A 181 15.85 -3.86 12.48
C TYR A 181 17.02 -2.92 12.81
N LEU A 182 17.60 -2.26 11.80
CA LEU A 182 18.70 -1.30 11.97
C LEU A 182 18.29 -0.06 12.77
N THR A 183 17.07 0.44 12.55
CA THR A 183 16.59 1.65 13.22
C THR A 183 16.07 1.36 14.63
N ALA A 184 15.56 0.14 14.88
CA ALA A 184 14.92 -0.27 16.12
C ALA A 184 13.75 0.67 16.52
N ILE A 185 13.03 1.19 15.52
CA ILE A 185 11.82 1.99 15.70
C ILE A 185 10.61 1.04 15.83
N PRO A 186 9.58 1.36 16.63
CA PRO A 186 8.35 0.58 16.65
C PRO A 186 7.76 0.39 15.24
N SER A 187 7.35 -0.83 14.90
CA SER A 187 6.91 -1.22 13.55
C SER A 187 5.79 -0.34 12.98
N THR A 188 4.81 0.02 13.80
CA THR A 188 3.70 0.90 13.41
C THR A 188 4.17 2.30 13.05
N LEU A 189 5.09 2.89 13.83
CA LEU A 189 5.66 4.20 13.55
C LEU A 189 6.56 4.16 12.30
N PHE A 190 7.41 3.13 12.19
CA PHE A 190 8.26 2.92 11.01
C PHE A 190 7.43 2.85 9.72
N ALA A 191 6.41 1.98 9.69
CA ALA A 191 5.58 1.77 8.51
C ALA A 191 4.68 2.99 8.21
N ARG A 192 3.83 3.38 9.18
CA ARG A 192 2.73 4.34 8.95
C ARG A 192 3.22 5.76 8.68
N LEU A 193 4.42 6.12 9.14
CA LEU A 193 5.02 7.45 8.92
C LEU A 193 6.15 7.42 7.89
N PHE A 194 7.24 6.69 8.18
CA PHE A 194 8.49 6.82 7.42
C PHE A 194 8.47 6.05 6.10
N LEU A 195 8.00 4.80 6.12
CA LEU A 195 7.83 4.02 4.90
C LEU A 195 6.72 4.60 4.00
N ALA A 196 5.62 5.05 4.62
CA ALA A 196 4.57 5.78 3.91
C ALA A 196 5.12 7.04 3.21
N PHE A 197 5.98 7.82 3.89
CA PHE A 197 6.64 8.98 3.28
C PHE A 197 7.46 8.59 2.05
N ILE A 198 8.30 7.57 2.14
CA ILE A 198 9.13 7.09 1.02
C ILE A 198 8.25 6.68 -0.16
N ASN A 199 7.19 5.92 0.08
CA ASN A 199 6.31 5.44 -0.97
C ASN A 199 5.48 6.59 -1.60
N TYR A 200 4.99 7.53 -0.80
CA TYR A 200 4.37 8.75 -1.33
C TYR A 200 5.35 9.57 -2.16
N PHE A 201 6.61 9.70 -1.71
CA PHE A 201 7.62 10.43 -2.43
C PHE A 201 7.92 9.80 -3.80
N ILE A 202 8.09 8.48 -3.86
CA ILE A 202 8.25 7.73 -5.12
C ILE A 202 7.05 7.93 -6.02
N PHE A 203 5.83 7.88 -5.48
CA PHE A 203 4.61 8.09 -6.26
C PHE A 203 4.53 9.52 -6.81
N THR A 204 4.80 10.56 -6.01
CA THR A 204 4.83 11.96 -6.47
C THR A 204 5.93 12.17 -7.52
N CYS A 205 7.12 11.57 -7.36
CA CYS A 205 8.15 11.57 -8.39
C CYS A 205 7.69 10.88 -9.68
N SER A 206 6.91 9.81 -9.58
CA SER A 206 6.36 9.07 -10.73
C SER A 206 5.36 9.91 -11.50
N ILE A 207 4.50 10.64 -10.80
CA ILE A 207 3.58 11.63 -11.39
C ILE A 207 4.39 12.72 -12.10
N TYR A 208 5.42 13.29 -11.47
CA TYR A 208 6.30 14.27 -12.11
C TYR A 208 6.95 13.73 -13.40
N CYS A 209 7.46 12.51 -13.38
CA CYS A 209 8.11 11.93 -14.57
C CYS A 209 7.10 11.66 -15.69
N PHE A 210 5.88 11.26 -15.33
CA PHE A 210 4.79 11.12 -16.29
C PHE A 210 4.37 12.47 -16.86
N GLU A 211 4.28 13.51 -16.04
CA GLU A 211 4.06 14.90 -16.45
C GLU A 211 5.12 15.38 -17.43
N GLU A 212 6.40 15.16 -17.13
CA GLU A 212 7.52 15.52 -18.00
C GLU A 212 7.40 14.83 -19.36
N LYS A 213 7.09 13.53 -19.35
CA LYS A 213 6.92 12.73 -20.57
C LYS A 213 5.75 13.19 -21.41
N VAL A 214 4.58 13.39 -20.80
CA VAL A 214 3.37 13.85 -21.50
C VAL A 214 3.59 15.26 -22.05
N THR A 215 4.13 16.18 -21.25
CA THR A 215 4.41 17.56 -21.67
C THR A 215 5.34 17.60 -22.89
N SER A 216 6.39 16.75 -22.89
CA SER A 216 7.30 16.57 -24.03
C SER A 216 6.57 16.11 -25.30
N ILE A 217 5.65 15.14 -25.18
CA ILE A 217 4.90 14.58 -26.32
C ILE A 217 3.91 15.58 -26.88
N LEU A 218 3.30 16.39 -26.01
CA LEU A 218 2.41 17.48 -26.41
C LEU A 218 3.17 18.67 -27.04
N GLY A 219 4.51 18.68 -26.97
CA GLY A 219 5.35 19.73 -27.55
C GLY A 219 5.36 21.04 -26.75
N PHE A 220 4.96 21.00 -25.47
CA PHE A 220 4.92 22.19 -24.62
C PHE A 220 6.29 22.46 -23.99
N ASN A 221 6.80 23.69 -24.11
CA ASN A 221 8.06 24.10 -23.47
C ASN A 221 7.82 24.65 -22.06
N ILE A 222 7.58 23.76 -21.09
CA ILE A 222 7.36 24.11 -19.69
C ILE A 222 8.65 23.90 -18.89
N LYS A 223 9.16 24.97 -18.25
CA LYS A 223 10.35 24.88 -17.39
C LYS A 223 10.12 23.93 -16.21
N LYS A 224 11.14 23.17 -15.79
CA LYS A 224 11.08 22.24 -14.63
C LYS A 224 10.46 22.85 -13.37
N LYS A 225 10.89 24.08 -13.00
CA LYS A 225 10.32 24.83 -11.86
C LYS A 225 8.82 25.10 -11.95
N ASN A 226 8.22 24.97 -13.12
CA ASN A 226 6.79 25.12 -13.36
C ASN A 226 6.08 23.78 -13.35
N LEU A 227 6.74 22.77 -13.91
CA LEU A 227 6.21 21.43 -14.06
C LEU A 227 5.87 20.82 -12.69
N GLN A 228 6.71 21.05 -11.67
CA GLN A 228 6.51 20.51 -10.33
C GLN A 228 5.12 20.78 -9.74
N TYR A 229 4.46 21.89 -10.10
CA TYR A 229 3.17 22.25 -9.52
C TYR A 229 2.01 21.37 -10.01
N PHE A 230 2.18 20.63 -11.11
CA PHE A 230 1.17 19.67 -11.56
C PHE A 230 1.07 18.46 -10.63
N THR A 231 2.13 18.17 -9.87
CA THR A 231 2.10 17.12 -8.84
C THR A 231 1.07 17.34 -7.73
N VAL A 232 0.41 18.51 -7.68
CA VAL A 232 -0.82 18.71 -6.87
C VAL A 232 -1.90 17.68 -7.18
N ILE A 233 -1.92 17.13 -8.40
CA ILE A 233 -2.80 16.03 -8.81
C ILE A 233 -2.65 14.84 -7.86
N THR A 234 -1.46 14.57 -7.31
CA THR A 234 -1.27 13.47 -6.35
C THR A 234 -2.18 13.62 -5.12
N VAL A 235 -2.45 14.84 -4.64
CA VAL A 235 -3.38 15.08 -3.52
C VAL A 235 -4.82 14.75 -3.91
N LEU A 236 -5.22 15.07 -5.15
CA LEU A 236 -6.53 14.67 -5.69
C LEU A 236 -6.64 13.15 -5.82
N LEU A 237 -5.60 12.48 -6.30
CA LEU A 237 -5.59 11.03 -6.43
C LEU A 237 -5.63 10.36 -5.05
N CYS A 238 -5.07 10.98 -4.01
CA CYS A 238 -5.13 10.47 -2.64
C CYS A 238 -6.36 10.97 -1.85
N PHE A 239 -7.42 11.46 -2.51
CA PHE A 239 -8.66 11.83 -1.83
C PHE A 239 -9.36 10.61 -1.22
N ASN A 240 -10.16 10.81 -0.17
CA ASN A 240 -10.83 9.71 0.51
C ASN A 240 -11.90 9.04 -0.37
N THR A 241 -11.70 7.75 -0.67
CA THR A 241 -12.57 6.99 -1.58
C THR A 241 -13.95 6.77 -1.06
N ASP A 242 -14.10 6.59 0.25
CA ASP A 242 -15.40 6.34 0.86
C ASP A 242 -16.19 7.65 0.83
N VAL A 243 -15.52 8.80 0.91
CA VAL A 243 -16.16 10.10 0.64
C VAL A 243 -16.57 10.22 -0.82
N LEU A 244 -15.70 9.86 -1.78
CA LEU A 244 -16.02 9.95 -3.20
C LEU A 244 -17.21 9.05 -3.58
N ALA A 245 -17.23 7.81 -3.09
CA ALA A 245 -18.28 6.85 -3.37
C ALA A 245 -19.64 7.31 -2.80
N ARG A 246 -19.66 7.77 -1.54
CA ARG A 246 -20.90 8.23 -0.87
C ARG A 246 -21.52 9.46 -1.50
N ASN A 247 -20.71 10.32 -2.09
CA ASN A 247 -21.20 11.50 -2.79
C ASN A 247 -21.49 11.22 -4.27
N HIS A 248 -21.53 9.94 -4.68
CA HIS A 248 -21.72 9.50 -6.07
C HIS A 248 -20.75 10.16 -7.05
N ILE A 249 -19.55 10.51 -6.57
CA ILE A 249 -18.51 11.14 -7.39
C ILE A 249 -17.82 10.06 -8.21
N ILE A 250 -17.24 9.06 -7.56
CA ILE A 250 -16.60 7.91 -8.22
C ILE A 250 -16.38 6.80 -7.20
N GLU A 251 -16.48 5.54 -7.62
CA GLU A 251 -16.37 4.37 -6.75
C GLU A 251 -15.15 3.53 -7.12
N LEU A 252 -14.02 3.83 -6.47
CA LEU A 252 -12.73 3.18 -6.73
C LEU A 252 -12.44 2.10 -5.67
N ARG A 253 -12.68 0.83 -6.03
CA ARG A 253 -12.46 -0.30 -5.11
C ARG A 253 -11.00 -0.39 -4.62
N ASP A 254 -10.84 -0.64 -3.32
CA ASP A 254 -9.55 -0.76 -2.63
C ASP A 254 -8.59 0.39 -2.89
N HIS A 255 -9.09 1.57 -3.23
CA HIS A 255 -8.25 2.76 -3.43
C HIS A 255 -7.91 3.46 -2.11
N TRP A 256 -8.65 3.15 -1.04
CA TRP A 256 -8.28 3.52 0.33
C TRP A 256 -6.82 3.15 0.66
N ILE A 257 -6.25 2.12 0.02
CA ILE A 257 -4.86 1.71 0.22
C ILE A 257 -3.85 2.81 -0.09
N ILE A 258 -4.11 3.66 -1.10
CA ILE A 258 -3.20 4.73 -1.53
C ILE A 258 -3.40 6.02 -0.70
N ASN A 259 -4.53 6.14 -0.01
CA ASN A 259 -4.82 7.25 0.89
C ASN A 259 -4.39 6.95 2.33
N ARG A 260 -4.50 5.69 2.76
CA ARG A 260 -4.37 5.31 4.17
C ARG A 260 -3.21 4.36 4.48
N PHE A 261 -2.82 3.52 3.52
CA PHE A 261 -1.86 2.42 3.72
C PHE A 261 -0.76 2.42 2.66
N MET A 262 -0.26 3.60 2.31
CA MET A 262 0.77 3.74 1.27
C MET A 262 2.08 3.03 1.63
N TYR A 263 2.25 2.63 2.89
CA TYR A 263 3.34 1.79 3.36
C TYR A 263 3.26 0.32 2.92
N PHE A 264 2.19 -0.12 2.25
CA PHE A 264 2.14 -1.44 1.63
C PHE A 264 2.83 -1.45 0.26
N GLY A 265 3.58 -2.52 -0.03
CA GLY A 265 4.19 -2.74 -1.35
C GLY A 265 3.13 -2.80 -2.47
N SER A 266 1.94 -3.33 -2.16
CA SER A 266 0.81 -3.34 -3.08
C SER A 266 0.23 -1.95 -3.38
N ALA A 267 0.34 -0.99 -2.47
CA ALA A 267 -0.04 0.41 -2.73
C ALA A 267 0.91 1.06 -3.74
N LEU A 268 2.22 0.82 -3.60
CA LEU A 268 3.23 1.29 -4.54
C LEU A 268 3.05 0.64 -5.91
N ALA A 269 2.87 -0.69 -5.96
CA ALA A 269 2.61 -1.41 -7.21
C ALA A 269 1.36 -0.88 -7.92
N LYS A 270 0.25 -0.70 -7.19
CA LYS A 270 -1.02 -0.17 -7.73
C LYS A 270 -0.84 1.24 -8.33
N SER A 271 -0.18 2.13 -7.59
CA SER A 271 -0.03 3.54 -7.97
C SER A 271 0.99 3.77 -9.08
N CYS A 272 2.06 2.97 -9.16
CA CYS A 272 3.18 3.23 -10.07
C CYS A 272 3.19 2.37 -11.34
N THR A 273 2.52 1.20 -11.37
CA THR A 273 2.65 0.26 -12.51
C THR A 273 2.32 0.91 -13.84
N LEU A 274 1.12 1.48 -13.98
CA LEU A 274 0.70 2.10 -15.23
C LEU A 274 1.47 3.39 -15.53
N LEU A 275 1.92 4.13 -14.51
CA LEU A 275 2.74 5.33 -14.73
C LEU A 275 4.09 4.96 -15.36
N TRP A 276 4.80 3.99 -14.77
CA TRP A 276 6.13 3.59 -15.22
C TRP A 276 6.10 2.91 -16.59
N THR A 277 5.14 2.01 -16.82
CA THR A 277 4.98 1.40 -18.14
C THR A 277 4.56 2.43 -19.18
N SER A 278 3.70 3.40 -18.83
CA SER A 278 3.36 4.50 -19.76
C SER A 278 4.59 5.35 -20.09
N ILE A 279 5.33 5.83 -19.09
CA ILE A 279 6.56 6.63 -19.30
C ILE A 279 7.48 5.95 -20.33
N LEU A 280 7.62 4.63 -20.22
CA LEU A 280 8.40 3.82 -21.13
C LEU A 280 7.74 3.67 -22.52
N LEU A 281 6.45 3.36 -22.60
CA LEU A 281 5.84 2.86 -23.84
C LEU A 281 5.25 3.95 -24.76
N ILE A 282 4.75 5.08 -24.24
CA ILE A 282 3.86 5.95 -25.06
C ILE A 282 4.59 6.71 -26.19
N ASP A 283 5.91 6.88 -26.10
CA ASP A 283 6.72 7.63 -27.10
C ASP A 283 7.54 6.72 -28.02
N ASN A 284 7.58 5.42 -27.74
CA ASN A 284 8.47 4.51 -28.47
C ASN A 284 7.86 4.08 -29.81
N LYS A 285 8.57 4.41 -30.91
CA LYS A 285 8.09 4.18 -32.28
C LYS A 285 8.11 2.71 -32.69
N LYS A 286 9.01 1.90 -32.14
CA LYS A 286 9.18 0.47 -32.48
C LYS A 286 9.67 -0.34 -31.27
N PRO A 287 9.29 -1.62 -31.14
CA PRO A 287 9.88 -2.54 -30.19
C PRO A 287 11.38 -2.66 -30.46
N THR A 288 12.18 -2.55 -29.40
CA THR A 288 13.62 -2.79 -29.45
C THR A 288 14.01 -3.71 -28.29
N ILE A 289 15.14 -4.39 -28.42
CA ILE A 289 15.68 -5.23 -27.33
C ILE A 289 15.89 -4.38 -26.07
N LYS A 290 16.37 -3.14 -26.23
CA LYS A 290 16.52 -2.20 -25.10
C LYS A 290 15.19 -1.92 -24.41
N LEU A 291 14.13 -1.62 -25.18
CA LEU A 291 12.78 -1.40 -24.64
C LEU A 291 12.26 -2.65 -23.91
N ALA A 292 12.48 -3.83 -24.48
CA ALA A 292 12.06 -5.09 -23.88
C ALA A 292 12.78 -5.36 -22.55
N ILE A 293 14.09 -5.09 -22.48
CA ILE A 293 14.89 -5.21 -21.24
C ILE A 293 14.41 -4.20 -20.18
N GLU A 294 14.22 -2.93 -20.55
CA GLU A 294 13.73 -1.89 -19.63
C GLU A 294 12.33 -2.25 -19.09
N TYR A 295 11.45 -2.73 -19.96
CA TYR A 295 10.11 -3.19 -19.57
C TYR A 295 10.17 -4.41 -18.65
N ALA A 296 11.04 -5.38 -18.93
CA ALA A 296 11.22 -6.57 -18.09
C ALA A 296 11.75 -6.20 -16.69
N ILE A 297 12.69 -5.27 -16.61
CA ILE A 297 13.23 -4.76 -15.34
C ILE A 297 12.13 -4.06 -14.53
N ILE A 298 11.37 -3.16 -15.16
CA ILE A 298 10.24 -2.47 -14.50
C ILE A 298 9.19 -3.48 -14.02
N SER A 299 8.86 -4.46 -14.85
CA SER A 299 7.90 -5.53 -14.52
C SER A 299 8.37 -6.34 -13.33
N PHE A 300 9.64 -6.75 -13.33
CA PHE A 300 10.24 -7.49 -12.23
C PHE A 300 10.18 -6.69 -10.93
N VAL A 301 10.60 -5.43 -10.93
CA VAL A 301 10.53 -4.55 -9.75
C VAL A 301 9.10 -4.46 -9.22
N LEU A 302 8.11 -4.20 -10.07
CA LEU A 302 6.71 -4.06 -9.66
C LEU A 302 6.12 -5.35 -9.10
N LEU A 303 6.43 -6.51 -9.70
CA LEU A 303 6.01 -7.82 -9.19
C LEU A 303 6.63 -8.16 -7.82
N THR A 304 7.87 -7.72 -7.56
CA THR A 304 8.52 -7.89 -6.25
C THR A 304 7.92 -7.02 -5.16
N ARG A 305 7.18 -5.95 -5.54
CA ARG A 305 6.39 -5.15 -4.59
C ARG A 305 5.03 -5.77 -4.32
N SER A 306 4.40 -6.30 -5.37
CA SER A 306 3.14 -7.04 -5.27
C SER A 306 2.79 -7.71 -6.60
N THR A 307 2.33 -8.95 -6.52
CA THR A 307 1.81 -9.71 -7.68
C THR A 307 0.56 -9.07 -8.28
N THR A 308 -0.11 -8.16 -7.55
CA THR A 308 -1.25 -7.39 -8.07
C THR A 308 -0.91 -6.48 -9.25
N ALA A 309 0.38 -6.26 -9.57
CA ALA A 309 0.82 -5.53 -10.75
C ALA A 309 0.59 -6.30 -12.06
N LEU A 310 0.52 -7.64 -12.01
CA LEU A 310 0.49 -8.52 -13.18
C LEU A 310 -0.54 -8.15 -14.26
N PRO A 311 -1.85 -7.96 -13.94
CA PRO A 311 -2.83 -7.61 -14.96
C PRO A 311 -2.52 -6.26 -15.65
N LEU A 312 -2.02 -5.28 -14.90
CA LEU A 312 -1.66 -3.96 -15.42
C LEU A 312 -0.46 -4.03 -16.36
N LEU A 313 0.54 -4.85 -16.02
CA LEU A 313 1.69 -5.12 -16.88
C LEU A 313 1.22 -5.74 -18.20
N ILE A 314 0.51 -6.86 -18.14
CA ILE A 314 0.01 -7.57 -19.34
C ILE A 314 -0.77 -6.63 -20.26
N VAL A 315 -1.71 -5.86 -19.73
CA VAL A 315 -2.51 -4.91 -20.53
C VAL A 315 -1.64 -3.84 -21.18
N SER A 316 -0.74 -3.21 -20.42
CA SER A 316 0.13 -2.16 -20.97
C SER A 316 0.98 -2.66 -22.15
N LEU A 317 1.45 -3.91 -22.08
CA LEU A 317 2.24 -4.53 -23.13
C LEU A 317 1.39 -4.87 -24.36
N ILE A 318 0.21 -5.48 -24.17
CA ILE A 318 -0.70 -5.82 -25.27
C ILE A 318 -1.14 -4.55 -26.02
N VAL A 319 -1.52 -3.50 -25.28
CA VAL A 319 -1.93 -2.21 -25.87
C VAL A 319 -0.78 -1.58 -26.67
N TYR A 320 0.44 -1.63 -26.15
CA TYR A 320 1.62 -1.16 -26.90
C TYR A 320 1.80 -1.91 -28.22
N PHE A 321 1.69 -3.26 -28.20
CA PHE A 321 1.79 -4.06 -29.42
C PHE A 321 0.67 -3.77 -30.41
N LEU A 322 -0.57 -3.57 -29.96
CA LEU A 322 -1.69 -3.19 -30.83
C LEU A 322 -1.41 -1.86 -31.55
N ILE A 323 -0.93 -0.85 -30.84
CA ILE A 323 -0.61 0.46 -31.42
C ILE A 323 0.57 0.38 -32.38
N TYR A 324 1.57 -0.45 -32.07
CA TYR A 324 2.69 -0.69 -32.96
C TYR A 324 2.25 -1.37 -34.27
N LEU A 325 1.44 -2.43 -34.15
CA LEU A 325 1.00 -3.24 -35.29
C LEU A 325 -0.03 -2.53 -36.17
N TRP A 326 -0.75 -1.52 -35.67
CA TRP A 326 -1.71 -0.72 -36.43
C TRP A 326 -1.18 -0.37 -37.82
N ASN A 327 0.07 0.11 -37.91
CA ASN A 327 0.67 0.54 -39.19
C ASN A 327 0.80 -0.59 -40.23
N SER A 328 0.91 -1.85 -39.80
CA SER A 328 1.03 -3.01 -40.70
C SER A 328 -0.31 -3.42 -41.32
N LYS A 329 -1.45 -2.94 -40.79
CA LYS A 329 -2.85 -3.31 -41.12
C LYS A 329 -3.15 -4.82 -41.05
N LYS A 330 -2.45 -5.66 -41.84
CA LYS A 330 -2.59 -7.13 -41.85
C LYS A 330 -2.23 -7.76 -40.51
N ALA A 331 -1.05 -7.43 -39.96
CA ALA A 331 -0.63 -7.98 -38.66
C ALA A 331 -1.50 -7.47 -37.51
N PHE A 332 -2.01 -6.23 -37.59
CA PHE A 332 -2.97 -5.70 -36.63
C PHE A 332 -4.26 -6.51 -36.60
N VAL A 333 -4.86 -6.77 -37.76
CA VAL A 333 -6.09 -7.57 -37.86
C VAL A 333 -5.86 -8.97 -37.30
N PHE A 334 -4.78 -9.65 -37.72
CA PHE A 334 -4.45 -10.99 -37.22
C PHE A 334 -4.27 -11.02 -35.70
N PHE A 335 -3.49 -10.10 -35.15
CA PHE A 335 -3.25 -10.02 -33.71
C PHE A 335 -4.52 -9.69 -32.92
N THR A 336 -5.37 -8.81 -33.46
CA THR A 336 -6.67 -8.48 -32.83
C THR A 336 -7.60 -9.70 -32.82
N VAL A 337 -7.72 -10.41 -33.95
CA VAL A 337 -8.49 -11.66 -34.03
C VAL A 337 -7.94 -12.70 -33.05
N PHE A 338 -6.61 -12.86 -32.97
CA PHE A 338 -5.96 -13.74 -32.01
C PHE A 338 -6.35 -13.38 -30.56
N LEU A 339 -6.35 -12.10 -30.18
CA LEU A 339 -6.77 -11.67 -28.84
C LEU A 339 -8.24 -11.98 -28.58
N PHE A 340 -9.14 -11.76 -29.56
CA PHE A 340 -10.55 -12.12 -29.42
C PHE A 340 -10.73 -13.63 -29.22
N VAL A 341 -10.07 -14.46 -30.03
CA VAL A 341 -10.11 -15.93 -29.90
C VAL A 341 -9.55 -16.36 -28.55
N LEU A 342 -8.38 -15.85 -28.15
CA LEU A 342 -7.77 -16.13 -26.84
C LEU A 342 -8.72 -15.75 -25.70
N SER A 343 -9.35 -14.59 -25.77
CA SER A 343 -10.30 -14.11 -24.76
C SER A 343 -11.56 -14.96 -24.67
N GLY A 344 -12.03 -15.52 -25.80
CA GLY A 344 -13.14 -16.48 -25.84
C GLY A 344 -12.76 -17.82 -25.21
N ILE A 345 -11.58 -18.36 -25.55
CA ILE A 345 -11.04 -19.60 -24.95
C ILE A 345 -10.88 -19.45 -23.42
N ILE A 346 -10.40 -18.29 -22.96
CA ILE A 346 -10.29 -18.01 -21.52
C ILE A 346 -11.67 -18.04 -20.86
N LYS A 347 -12.71 -17.46 -21.49
CA LYS A 347 -14.09 -17.44 -20.95
C LYS A 347 -14.63 -18.85 -20.69
N ASP A 348 -14.45 -19.75 -21.65
CA ASP A 348 -14.98 -21.11 -21.61
C ASP A 348 -14.21 -22.02 -20.61
N ASN A 349 -12.89 -21.83 -20.51
CA ASN A 349 -12.05 -22.59 -19.57
C ASN A 349 -12.07 -22.04 -18.14
N ALA A 350 -12.46 -20.77 -17.94
CA ALA A 350 -12.52 -20.11 -16.63
C ALA A 350 -13.84 -20.38 -15.89
N SER A 351 -14.47 -21.55 -16.10
CA SER A 351 -15.78 -21.93 -15.57
C SER A 351 -15.95 -21.86 -14.05
N GLY A 352 -14.85 -21.70 -13.29
CA GLY A 352 -14.86 -21.39 -11.84
C GLY A 352 -14.48 -19.95 -11.45
N LEU A 353 -13.73 -19.23 -12.28
CA LEU A 353 -13.33 -17.84 -12.02
C LEU A 353 -14.43 -16.86 -12.44
N SER A 354 -15.00 -17.02 -13.65
CA SER A 354 -16.05 -16.15 -14.17
C SER A 354 -17.31 -16.19 -13.28
N LYS A 355 -17.75 -17.35 -12.78
CA LYS A 355 -18.87 -17.44 -11.82
C LYS A 355 -18.70 -16.55 -10.58
N HIS A 356 -17.48 -16.37 -10.04
CA HIS A 356 -17.24 -15.46 -8.92
C HIS A 356 -17.24 -13.96 -9.31
N PHE A 357 -16.98 -13.63 -10.57
CA PHE A 357 -17.11 -12.27 -11.11
C PHE A 357 -18.56 -11.93 -11.49
N PHE A 358 -19.34 -12.92 -11.94
CA PHE A 358 -20.74 -12.79 -12.36
C PHE A 358 -21.76 -12.93 -11.21
N ASP A 359 -21.53 -13.80 -10.22
CA ASP A 359 -22.42 -13.97 -9.04
C ASP A 359 -22.15 -12.94 -7.93
N GLY A 360 -20.98 -12.30 -7.96
CA GLY A 360 -20.70 -11.15 -7.11
C GLY A 360 -21.39 -9.93 -7.67
N ALA A 361 -22.59 -9.60 -7.17
CA ALA A 361 -23.38 -8.40 -7.51
C ALA A 361 -22.63 -7.04 -7.38
N GLY A 362 -21.32 -7.03 -7.13
CA GLY A 362 -20.47 -5.83 -7.04
C GLY A 362 -19.96 -5.33 -8.39
N TYR A 363 -19.40 -6.17 -9.27
CA TYR A 363 -18.62 -5.66 -10.43
C TYR A 363 -19.42 -4.80 -11.40
N TYR A 364 -20.52 -5.31 -11.93
CA TYR A 364 -21.36 -4.55 -12.86
C TYR A 364 -21.95 -3.30 -12.22
N ASN A 365 -22.22 -3.33 -10.91
CA ASN A 365 -22.66 -2.16 -10.16
C ASN A 365 -21.54 -1.11 -10.06
N TYR A 366 -20.32 -1.50 -9.70
CA TYR A 366 -19.15 -0.61 -9.66
C TYR A 366 -18.84 -0.01 -11.04
N LEU A 367 -18.85 -0.85 -12.08
CA LEU A 367 -18.58 -0.42 -13.44
C LEU A 367 -19.67 0.53 -13.93
N SER A 368 -20.95 0.20 -13.73
CA SER A 368 -22.09 1.06 -14.05
C SER A 368 -21.97 2.41 -13.35
N ASN A 369 -21.76 2.42 -12.02
CA ASN A 369 -21.57 3.63 -11.22
C ASN A 369 -20.42 4.50 -11.75
N ASN A 370 -19.28 3.89 -12.07
CA ASN A 370 -18.12 4.62 -12.58
C ASN A 370 -18.34 5.15 -14.00
N THR A 371 -19.02 4.42 -14.89
CA THR A 371 -19.30 4.91 -16.25
C THR A 371 -20.30 6.06 -16.28
N GLN A 372 -21.15 6.18 -15.26
CA GLN A 372 -22.07 7.31 -15.07
C GLN A 372 -21.43 8.51 -14.35
N SER A 373 -20.25 8.33 -13.74
CA SER A 373 -19.53 9.37 -13.02
C SER A 373 -19.05 10.49 -13.94
N PHE A 374 -19.28 11.75 -13.55
CA PHE A 374 -18.69 12.91 -14.23
C PHE A 374 -17.16 12.91 -14.18
N VAL A 375 -16.54 12.33 -13.14
CA VAL A 375 -15.08 12.20 -12.98
C VAL A 375 -14.51 11.15 -13.94
N PHE A 376 -15.34 10.26 -14.48
CA PHE A 376 -14.96 9.40 -15.60
C PHE A 376 -15.23 10.07 -16.95
N ILE A 377 -16.46 10.58 -17.14
CA ILE A 377 -16.95 11.12 -18.42
C ILE A 377 -16.18 12.37 -18.84
N ILE A 378 -15.95 13.34 -17.94
CA ILE A 378 -15.31 14.61 -18.29
C ILE A 378 -13.86 14.40 -18.75
N PRO A 379 -12.99 13.67 -18.02
CA PRO A 379 -11.65 13.34 -18.50
C PRO A 379 -11.65 12.61 -19.83
N LEU A 380 -12.53 11.62 -20.01
CA LEU A 380 -12.63 10.86 -21.25
C LEU A 380 -13.04 11.75 -22.43
N ALA A 381 -14.11 12.55 -22.26
CA ALA A 381 -14.57 13.50 -23.25
C ALA A 381 -13.48 14.52 -23.59
N PHE A 382 -12.76 15.02 -22.59
CA PHE A 382 -11.66 15.95 -22.79
C PHE A 382 -10.52 15.33 -23.61
N ILE A 383 -10.13 14.08 -23.33
CA ILE A 383 -9.13 13.36 -24.11
C ILE A 383 -9.62 13.17 -25.56
N LEU A 384 -10.88 12.80 -25.77
CA LEU A 384 -11.46 12.60 -27.10
C LEU A 384 -11.55 13.90 -27.92
N ILE A 385 -11.96 15.01 -27.29
CA ILE A 385 -11.97 16.34 -27.91
C ILE A 385 -10.54 16.74 -28.27
N TYR A 386 -9.59 16.56 -27.35
CA TYR A 386 -8.20 16.90 -27.60
C TYR A 386 -7.59 16.07 -28.73
N LEU A 387 -7.90 14.76 -28.76
CA LEU A 387 -7.58 13.84 -29.85
C LEU A 387 -8.11 14.34 -31.19
N TYR A 388 -9.38 14.73 -31.26
CA TYR A 388 -10.00 15.24 -32.47
C TYR A 388 -9.30 16.52 -32.97
N LEU A 389 -9.03 17.46 -32.06
CA LEU A 389 -8.34 18.71 -32.37
C LEU A 389 -6.89 18.50 -32.83
N LYS A 390 -6.23 17.45 -32.34
CA LYS A 390 -4.82 17.12 -32.63
C LYS A 390 -4.65 15.89 -33.51
N LYS A 391 -5.66 15.51 -34.28
CA LYS A 391 -5.66 14.31 -35.13
C LYS A 391 -4.50 14.23 -36.15
N SER A 392 -3.92 15.37 -36.52
CA SER A 392 -2.74 15.45 -37.41
C SER A 392 -1.41 15.15 -36.70
N GLN A 393 -1.38 15.17 -35.36
CA GLN A 393 -0.18 14.95 -34.55
C GLN A 393 -0.09 13.49 -34.10
N CYS A 394 0.66 12.70 -34.86
CA CYS A 394 0.74 11.24 -34.68
C CYS A 394 1.08 10.78 -33.25
N GLN A 395 1.99 11.46 -32.54
CA GLN A 395 2.38 11.07 -31.18
C GLN A 395 1.25 11.28 -30.15
N ILE A 396 0.52 12.40 -30.24
CA ILE A 396 -0.63 12.68 -29.36
C ILE A 396 -1.76 11.67 -29.59
N VAL A 397 -1.98 11.29 -30.85
CA VAL A 397 -2.96 10.26 -31.20
C VAL A 397 -2.57 8.93 -30.56
N LYS A 398 -1.31 8.49 -30.72
CA LYS A 398 -0.83 7.24 -30.14
C LYS A 398 -0.90 7.23 -28.61
N SER A 399 -0.47 8.30 -27.95
CA SER A 399 -0.49 8.38 -26.48
C SER A 399 -1.92 8.32 -25.94
N SER A 400 -2.85 9.09 -26.51
CA SER A 400 -4.23 9.11 -26.04
C SER A 400 -4.96 7.79 -26.33
N ILE A 401 -4.70 7.16 -27.48
CA ILE A 401 -5.22 5.81 -27.79
C ILE A 401 -4.66 4.78 -26.82
N PHE A 402 -3.37 4.85 -26.46
CA PHE A 402 -2.77 3.98 -25.46
C PHE A 402 -3.52 4.04 -24.12
N ILE A 403 -3.80 5.25 -23.62
CA ILE A 403 -4.53 5.44 -22.35
C ILE A 403 -5.97 4.93 -22.45
N ILE A 404 -6.69 5.24 -23.52
CA ILE A 404 -8.07 4.78 -23.73
C ILE A 404 -8.13 3.26 -23.84
N SER A 405 -7.24 2.65 -24.62
CA SER A 405 -7.19 1.21 -24.81
C SER A 405 -6.95 0.46 -23.50
N ILE A 406 -6.08 0.96 -22.60
CA ILE A 406 -5.91 0.35 -21.28
C ILE A 406 -7.24 0.22 -20.54
N ILE A 407 -8.08 1.26 -20.55
CA ILE A 407 -9.40 1.21 -19.91
C ILE A 407 -10.32 0.21 -20.61
N LEU A 408 -10.35 0.21 -21.95
CA LEU A 408 -11.19 -0.71 -22.71
C LEU A 408 -10.89 -2.18 -22.41
N PHE A 409 -9.64 -2.52 -22.13
CA PHE A 409 -9.22 -3.87 -21.70
C PHE A 409 -9.76 -4.30 -20.33
N PHE A 410 -10.25 -3.38 -19.50
CA PHE A 410 -10.93 -3.71 -18.24
C PHE A 410 -12.45 -3.66 -18.35
N ILE A 411 -13.03 -3.06 -19.40
CA ILE A 411 -14.47 -2.78 -19.49
C ILE A 411 -15.17 -3.64 -20.55
N LEU A 412 -14.55 -3.92 -21.69
CA LEU A 412 -15.23 -4.54 -22.84
C LEU A 412 -15.17 -6.08 -22.81
N ASP A 413 -16.32 -6.74 -22.77
CA ASP A 413 -16.47 -8.19 -23.05
C ASP A 413 -16.31 -8.46 -24.55
N PRO A 414 -15.52 -9.46 -24.99
CA PRO A 414 -14.76 -10.45 -24.20
C PRO A 414 -13.33 -10.08 -23.83
N ILE A 415 -12.84 -8.90 -24.22
CA ILE A 415 -11.44 -8.50 -24.03
C ILE A 415 -11.04 -8.48 -22.54
N ASN A 416 -11.95 -8.11 -21.64
CA ASN A 416 -11.76 -8.12 -20.19
C ASN A 416 -11.46 -9.52 -19.62
N ASN A 417 -11.76 -10.61 -20.32
CA ASN A 417 -11.42 -11.96 -19.83
C ASN A 417 -9.90 -12.13 -19.63
N ILE A 418 -9.07 -11.42 -20.42
CA ILE A 418 -7.60 -11.45 -20.27
C ILE A 418 -7.18 -10.81 -18.93
N THR A 419 -7.80 -9.69 -18.56
CA THR A 419 -7.53 -9.00 -17.30
C THR A 419 -8.08 -9.75 -16.10
N GLU A 420 -9.26 -10.36 -16.23
CA GLU A 420 -9.83 -11.24 -15.19
C GLU A 420 -8.94 -12.44 -14.90
N PHE A 421 -8.51 -13.15 -15.95
CA PHE A 421 -7.66 -14.32 -15.83
C PHE A 421 -6.30 -13.98 -15.19
N SER A 422 -5.65 -12.92 -15.67
CA SER A 422 -4.36 -12.48 -15.12
C SER A 422 -4.45 -11.93 -13.70
N SER A 423 -5.62 -11.49 -13.26
CA SER A 423 -5.82 -10.96 -11.90
C SER A 423 -5.86 -12.06 -10.82
N GLN A 424 -6.23 -13.31 -11.17
CA GLN A 424 -6.40 -14.47 -10.29
C GLN A 424 -7.45 -14.33 -9.17
N TYR A 425 -7.70 -13.10 -8.69
CA TYR A 425 -8.67 -12.78 -7.65
C TYR A 425 -9.51 -11.55 -8.05
N PHE A 426 -10.78 -11.56 -7.65
CA PHE A 426 -11.73 -10.48 -7.89
C PHE A 426 -11.24 -9.10 -7.43
N PHE A 427 -10.70 -9.03 -6.21
CA PHE A 427 -10.22 -7.76 -5.65
C PHE A 427 -9.01 -7.20 -6.42
N VAL A 428 -8.17 -8.07 -7.03
CA VAL A 428 -7.00 -7.67 -7.83
C VAL A 428 -7.45 -7.02 -9.14
N PHE A 429 -8.45 -7.61 -9.80
CA PHE A 429 -9.04 -7.04 -11.01
C PHE A 429 -9.61 -5.64 -10.75
N ASN A 430 -10.39 -5.48 -9.68
CA ASN A 430 -10.98 -4.18 -9.33
C ASN A 430 -9.92 -3.13 -8.97
N ARG A 431 -8.81 -3.54 -8.33
CA ARG A 431 -7.64 -2.66 -8.12
C ARG A 431 -7.00 -2.24 -9.44
N GLY A 432 -6.96 -3.14 -10.42
CA GLY A 432 -6.49 -2.87 -11.77
C GLY A 432 -7.36 -1.83 -12.49
N LEU A 433 -8.68 -2.02 -12.51
CA LEU A 433 -9.63 -1.07 -13.09
C LEU A 433 -9.50 0.32 -12.44
N ALA A 434 -9.43 0.40 -11.12
CA ALA A 434 -9.22 1.67 -10.42
C ALA A 434 -7.93 2.37 -10.88
N SER A 435 -6.84 1.61 -11.06
CA SER A 435 -5.56 2.16 -11.55
C SER A 435 -5.66 2.69 -12.98
N ALA A 436 -6.39 2.01 -13.86
CA ALA A 436 -6.64 2.45 -15.23
C ALA A 436 -7.44 3.77 -15.27
N ILE A 437 -8.49 3.88 -14.45
CA ILE A 437 -9.29 5.10 -14.31
C ILE A 437 -8.42 6.27 -13.82
N LEU A 438 -7.59 6.05 -12.80
CA LEU A 438 -6.71 7.09 -12.26
C LEU A 438 -5.66 7.54 -13.27
N LEU A 439 -5.12 6.64 -14.08
CA LEU A 439 -4.20 6.99 -15.16
C LEU A 439 -4.87 7.94 -16.15
N MET A 440 -6.12 7.67 -16.54
CA MET A 440 -6.88 8.54 -17.45
C MET A 440 -7.14 9.92 -16.84
N ILE A 441 -7.60 9.97 -15.58
CA ILE A 441 -7.80 11.23 -14.86
C ILE A 441 -6.49 12.02 -14.82
N THR A 442 -5.38 11.36 -14.45
CA THR A 442 -4.05 11.97 -14.40
C THR A 442 -3.66 12.54 -15.76
N TYR A 443 -3.78 11.74 -16.84
CA TYR A 443 -3.44 12.18 -18.20
C TYR A 443 -4.27 13.38 -18.66
N ALA A 444 -5.59 13.37 -18.40
CA ALA A 444 -6.47 14.49 -18.72
C ALA A 444 -6.10 15.76 -17.93
N CYS A 445 -5.85 15.63 -16.62
CA CYS A 445 -5.41 16.74 -15.77
C CYS A 445 -4.08 17.35 -16.25
N ILE A 446 -3.14 16.54 -16.73
CA ILE A 446 -1.86 17.01 -17.26
C ILE A 446 -2.06 17.80 -18.56
N ILE A 447 -2.87 17.28 -19.50
CA ILE A 447 -3.19 17.99 -20.75
C ILE A 447 -3.83 19.35 -20.41
N PHE A 448 -4.82 19.36 -19.51
CA PHE A 448 -5.51 20.56 -19.08
C PHE A 448 -4.55 21.56 -18.42
N GLY A 449 -3.69 21.08 -17.50
CA GLY A 449 -2.66 21.87 -16.84
C GLY A 449 -1.68 22.49 -17.84
N CYS A 450 -1.26 21.75 -18.88
CA CYS A 450 -0.38 22.27 -19.92
C CYS A 450 -1.03 23.39 -20.74
N ILE A 451 -2.30 23.24 -21.11
CA ILE A 451 -3.07 24.27 -21.85
C ILE A 451 -3.24 25.53 -21.01
N ILE A 452 -3.60 25.39 -19.74
CA ILE A 452 -3.71 26.53 -18.81
C ILE A 452 -2.36 27.21 -18.64
N SER A 453 -1.31 26.44 -18.36
CA SER A 453 0.04 26.96 -18.14
C SER A 453 0.50 27.77 -19.34
N THR A 454 0.38 27.24 -20.56
CA THR A 454 0.76 27.97 -21.77
C THR A 454 -0.06 29.21 -22.05
N SER A 455 -1.35 29.20 -21.73
CA SER A 455 -2.23 30.37 -21.86
C SER A 455 -1.89 31.46 -20.84
N LEU A 456 -1.58 31.07 -19.60
CA LEU A 456 -1.24 31.97 -18.49
C LEU A 456 0.20 32.49 -18.52
N LEU A 457 1.13 31.78 -19.18
CA LEU A 457 2.55 32.18 -19.31
C LEU A 457 2.73 33.56 -20.00
N LYS A 458 1.69 34.09 -20.66
CA LYS A 458 1.66 35.47 -21.19
C LYS A 458 1.70 36.54 -20.09
N TYR A 459 1.33 36.23 -18.85
CA TYR A 459 1.16 37.21 -17.76
C TYR A 459 2.17 37.02 -16.63
N LYS A 460 3.25 37.82 -16.62
CA LYS A 460 4.34 37.73 -15.62
C LYS A 460 3.88 37.82 -14.14
N LYS A 461 2.84 38.60 -13.82
CA LYS A 461 2.31 38.74 -12.44
C LYS A 461 1.62 37.48 -11.92
N VAL A 462 1.03 36.66 -12.81
CA VAL A 462 0.38 35.39 -12.44
C VAL A 462 1.42 34.34 -12.02
N TYR A 463 2.66 34.49 -12.50
CA TYR A 463 3.74 33.55 -12.26
C TYR A 463 4.25 33.55 -10.82
N SER A 464 4.36 34.73 -10.19
CA SER A 464 4.88 34.88 -8.83
C SER A 464 3.93 34.35 -7.76
N LEU A 465 2.61 34.38 -8.02
CA LEU A 465 1.58 33.90 -7.09
C LEU A 465 1.20 32.43 -7.31
N ARG A 466 1.66 31.80 -8.39
CA ARG A 466 1.28 30.43 -8.72
C ARG A 466 1.64 29.43 -7.62
N SER A 467 2.87 29.50 -7.10
CA SER A 467 3.30 28.61 -6.01
C SER A 467 2.38 28.67 -4.81
N PHE A 468 1.98 29.89 -4.45
CA PHE A 468 1.02 30.16 -3.37
C PHE A 468 -0.35 29.58 -3.70
N PHE A 469 -0.91 29.84 -4.88
CA PHE A 469 -2.23 29.32 -5.26
C PHE A 469 -2.27 27.80 -5.40
N THR A 470 -1.21 27.16 -5.90
CA THR A 470 -1.13 25.69 -6.01
C THR A 470 -0.93 25.04 -4.65
N ALA A 471 -0.15 25.66 -3.76
CA ALA A 471 -0.03 25.21 -2.38
C ALA A 471 -1.36 25.36 -1.62
N LEU A 472 -2.04 26.50 -1.80
CA LEU A 472 -3.36 26.75 -1.23
C LEU A 472 -4.39 25.74 -1.76
N LEU A 473 -4.39 25.45 -3.06
CA LEU A 473 -5.25 24.44 -3.66
C LEU A 473 -4.99 23.05 -3.06
N ALA A 474 -3.72 22.64 -2.93
CA ALA A 474 -3.34 21.38 -2.29
C ALA A 474 -3.91 21.28 -0.86
N LEU A 475 -3.76 22.36 -0.07
CA LEU A 475 -4.28 22.44 1.30
C LEU A 475 -5.81 22.40 1.33
N ILE A 476 -6.48 23.12 0.43
CA ILE A 476 -7.95 23.11 0.34
C ILE A 476 -8.44 21.69 0.04
N ILE A 477 -7.84 21.01 -0.93
CA ILE A 477 -8.23 19.62 -1.30
C ILE A 477 -8.03 18.68 -0.12
N ALA A 478 -6.86 18.74 0.54
CA ALA A 478 -6.54 17.91 1.69
C ALA A 478 -7.51 18.15 2.85
N LEU A 479 -7.73 19.41 3.24
CA LEU A 479 -8.64 19.78 4.32
C LEU A 479 -10.11 19.44 3.99
N SER A 480 -10.51 19.58 2.73
CA SER A 480 -11.85 19.19 2.26
C SER A 480 -12.04 17.68 2.38
N SER A 481 -11.05 16.89 1.95
CA SER A 481 -11.07 15.43 2.10
C SER A 481 -11.24 15.02 3.56
N LEU A 482 -10.47 15.64 4.47
CA LEU A 482 -10.54 15.33 5.90
C LEU A 482 -11.88 15.78 6.50
N THR A 483 -12.34 16.98 6.17
CA THR A 483 -13.59 17.54 6.73
C THR A 483 -14.79 16.72 6.28
N LEU A 484 -14.87 16.36 5.00
CA LEU A 484 -15.95 15.51 4.47
C LEU A 484 -15.89 14.08 5.02
N GLN A 485 -14.69 13.55 5.26
CA GLN A 485 -14.54 12.25 5.90
C GLN A 485 -15.03 12.27 7.35
N LYS A 486 -14.67 13.31 8.11
CA LYS A 486 -14.97 13.40 9.55
C LYS A 486 -16.32 14.06 9.86
N GLY A 487 -16.98 14.63 8.87
CA GLY A 487 -18.26 15.33 8.98
C GLY A 487 -18.16 16.79 9.47
N SER A 488 -17.09 17.18 10.17
CA SER A 488 -16.89 18.57 10.59
C SER A 488 -15.42 18.95 10.84
N PRO A 489 -15.05 20.25 10.76
CA PRO A 489 -13.72 20.73 11.13
C PRO A 489 -13.37 20.46 12.60
N ARG A 490 -14.37 20.48 13.50
CA ARG A 490 -14.16 20.14 14.93
C ARG A 490 -13.73 18.69 15.10
N ALA A 491 -14.31 17.77 14.33
CA ALA A 491 -13.91 16.37 14.34
C ALA A 491 -12.49 16.18 13.79
N VAL A 492 -12.07 16.95 12.77
CA VAL A 492 -10.66 16.94 12.29
C VAL A 492 -9.70 17.40 13.38
N LEU A 493 -10.03 18.46 14.12
CA LEU A 493 -9.22 18.91 15.26
C LEU A 493 -9.16 17.89 16.39
N HIS A 494 -10.26 17.17 16.64
CA HIS A 494 -10.27 16.06 17.59
C HIS A 494 -9.35 14.92 17.14
N GLU A 495 -9.36 14.55 15.86
CA GLU A 495 -8.44 13.54 15.30
C GLU A 495 -6.97 13.95 15.46
N GLY A 496 -6.65 15.23 15.24
CA GLY A 496 -5.31 15.76 15.51
C GLY A 496 -4.91 15.61 16.98
N ARG A 497 -5.83 15.88 17.92
CA ARG A 497 -5.59 15.65 19.36
C ARG A 497 -5.40 14.17 19.68
N VAL A 498 -6.21 13.28 19.10
CA VAL A 498 -6.09 11.83 19.30
C VAL A 498 -4.73 11.32 18.81
N PHE A 499 -4.27 11.81 17.66
CA PHE A 499 -2.94 11.51 17.14
C PHE A 499 -1.83 11.93 18.12
N LEU A 500 -1.92 13.14 18.70
CA LEU A 500 -0.94 13.63 19.68
C LEU A 500 -0.83 12.74 20.93
N HIS A 501 -1.92 12.07 21.32
CA HIS A 501 -1.92 11.11 22.44
C HIS A 501 -1.47 9.69 22.01
N ASN A 502 -1.46 9.39 20.70
CA ASN A 502 -1.11 8.08 20.15
C ASN A 502 0.03 8.19 19.11
N PRO A 503 1.23 8.63 19.53
CA PRO A 503 2.32 8.96 18.59
C PRO A 503 2.92 7.74 17.88
N LEU A 504 2.61 6.52 18.32
CA LEU A 504 3.00 5.28 17.62
C LEU A 504 2.01 4.90 16.52
N PHE A 505 1.08 5.78 16.15
CA PHE A 505 0.02 5.54 15.17
C PHE A 505 -0.89 4.36 15.51
N THR A 506 -0.92 3.90 16.76
CA THR A 506 -1.76 2.80 17.25
C THR A 506 -2.30 3.15 18.63
N ILE A 507 -3.42 2.53 19.04
CA ILE A 507 -3.95 2.74 20.39
C ILE A 507 -2.94 2.31 21.45
N SER A 508 -2.79 3.11 22.52
CA SER A 508 -1.89 2.85 23.66
C SER A 508 -1.99 1.44 24.25
N THR A 509 -3.17 0.83 24.18
CA THR A 509 -3.44 -0.49 24.77
C THR A 509 -2.65 -1.60 24.12
N VAL A 510 -2.44 -1.54 22.81
CA VAL A 510 -1.68 -2.56 22.06
C VAL A 510 -0.21 -2.61 22.51
N PRO A 511 0.59 -1.53 22.43
CA PRO A 511 1.99 -1.56 22.86
C PRO A 511 2.13 -1.77 24.38
N ASN A 512 1.18 -1.31 25.19
CA ASN A 512 1.22 -1.56 26.63
C ASN A 512 0.96 -3.03 26.98
N LEU A 513 -0.05 -3.65 26.36
CA LEU A 513 -0.32 -5.08 26.52
C LEU A 513 0.86 -5.90 25.99
N ALA A 514 1.41 -5.54 24.83
CA ALA A 514 2.58 -6.18 24.24
C ALA A 514 3.75 -6.24 25.22
N LYS A 515 4.11 -5.12 25.86
CA LYS A 515 5.18 -5.08 26.87
C LYS A 515 4.92 -6.02 28.04
N VAL A 516 3.66 -6.14 28.48
CA VAL A 516 3.31 -7.05 29.58
C VAL A 516 3.47 -8.51 29.16
N LEU A 517 2.99 -8.86 27.97
CA LEU A 517 3.11 -10.21 27.41
C LEU A 517 4.58 -10.58 27.15
N ASP A 518 5.37 -9.69 26.58
CA ASP A 518 6.80 -9.91 26.34
C ASP A 518 7.57 -10.12 27.65
N SER A 519 7.31 -9.27 28.66
CA SER A 519 7.92 -9.43 29.99
C SER A 519 7.58 -10.78 30.62
N LEU A 520 6.33 -11.21 30.49
CA LEU A 520 5.87 -12.48 31.06
C LEU A 520 6.48 -13.67 30.32
N GLN A 521 6.58 -13.63 28.99
CA GLN A 521 7.27 -14.63 28.18
C GLN A 521 8.75 -14.75 28.59
N ASN A 522 9.45 -13.62 28.73
CA ASN A 522 10.87 -13.59 29.08
C ASN A 522 11.13 -14.09 30.49
N ASN A 523 10.27 -13.74 31.46
CA ASN A 523 10.38 -14.21 32.84
C ASN A 523 10.13 -15.72 32.97
N GLN A 524 9.18 -16.26 32.20
CA GLN A 524 8.79 -17.68 32.28
C GLN A 524 9.58 -18.59 31.36
N LYS A 525 10.35 -18.03 30.41
CA LYS A 525 11.13 -18.77 29.39
C LYS A 525 10.29 -19.81 28.64
N LYS A 526 9.00 -19.55 28.44
CA LYS A 526 8.04 -20.41 27.75
C LYS A 526 7.33 -19.61 26.66
N THR A 527 7.06 -20.26 25.52
CA THR A 527 6.24 -19.65 24.46
C THR A 527 4.88 -19.26 25.03
N MET A 528 4.49 -18.01 24.80
CA MET A 528 3.20 -17.54 25.24
C MET A 528 2.12 -17.94 24.24
N VAL A 529 1.14 -18.73 24.70
CA VAL A 529 -0.05 -19.10 23.94
C VAL A 529 -1.22 -18.38 24.59
N SER A 530 -1.68 -17.33 23.92
CA SER A 530 -2.59 -16.35 24.48
C SER A 530 -3.95 -16.36 23.78
N LEU A 531 -5.00 -16.23 24.59
CA LEU A 531 -6.31 -15.79 24.15
C LEU A 531 -6.46 -14.30 24.49
N LEU A 532 -6.69 -13.50 23.45
CA LEU A 532 -6.74 -12.04 23.54
C LEU A 532 -8.09 -11.55 22.98
N PRO A 533 -8.69 -10.48 23.53
CA PRO A 533 -9.87 -9.89 22.92
C PRO A 533 -9.61 -9.56 21.44
N ALA A 534 -10.48 -10.01 20.54
CA ALA A 534 -10.33 -9.71 19.11
C ALA A 534 -10.34 -8.20 18.87
N THR A 535 -11.32 -7.52 19.48
CA THR A 535 -11.49 -6.07 19.45
C THR A 535 -11.81 -5.53 20.85
N ILE A 536 -11.87 -4.21 21.01
CA ILE A 536 -12.44 -3.55 22.19
C ILE A 536 -13.91 -3.21 21.88
N TRP A 537 -14.86 -3.87 22.53
CA TRP A 537 -16.29 -3.53 22.44
C TRP A 537 -16.62 -2.49 23.53
N LYS A 538 -17.17 -1.34 23.12
CA LYS A 538 -17.50 -0.21 24.01
C LYS A 538 -16.32 0.35 24.83
N PRO A 539 -15.27 0.90 24.19
CA PRO A 539 -14.36 1.77 24.90
C PRO A 539 -15.16 2.97 25.46
N TYR A 540 -15.00 3.25 26.75
CA TYR A 540 -15.78 4.24 27.51
C TYR A 540 -15.78 5.68 26.92
N TYR A 541 -14.97 5.94 25.89
CA TYR A 541 -14.72 7.27 25.32
C TYR A 541 -14.46 7.30 23.80
N MET A 542 -14.90 6.32 23.00
CA MET A 542 -14.78 6.48 21.54
C MET A 542 -16.01 7.14 20.95
N ASP A 543 -15.82 8.37 20.47
CA ASP A 543 -16.80 9.09 19.66
C ASP A 543 -17.24 8.22 18.47
N LYS A 544 -18.54 8.26 18.14
CA LYS A 544 -19.03 7.73 16.87
C LYS A 544 -18.33 8.45 15.74
N ARG A 545 -17.70 7.70 14.84
CA ARG A 545 -17.00 8.27 13.69
C ARG A 545 -17.64 7.75 12.42
N VAL A 546 -17.62 8.61 11.40
CA VAL A 546 -18.09 8.22 10.08
C VAL A 546 -17.08 7.23 9.50
N HIS A 547 -17.48 5.97 9.42
CA HIS A 547 -16.70 4.86 8.85
C HIS A 547 -17.57 4.15 7.81
N GLU A 548 -17.05 4.00 6.59
CA GLU A 548 -17.77 3.41 5.43
C GLU A 548 -19.14 4.03 5.09
N GLY A 549 -19.48 5.17 5.68
CA GLY A 549 -20.71 5.90 5.40
C GLY A 549 -21.68 6.02 6.56
N ASP A 550 -21.47 5.23 7.60
CA ASP A 550 -22.28 5.24 8.79
C ASP A 550 -21.49 5.79 9.98
N LEU A 551 -22.21 6.41 10.92
CA LEU A 551 -21.68 6.80 12.23
C LEU A 551 -21.53 5.52 13.08
N ASN A 552 -20.41 4.83 12.89
CA ASN A 552 -20.12 3.58 13.58
C ASN A 552 -19.23 3.80 14.79
N GLU A 553 -19.42 2.96 15.81
CA GLU A 553 -18.48 2.83 16.90
C GLU A 553 -17.20 2.19 16.36
N THR A 554 -16.08 2.88 16.52
CA THR A 554 -14.78 2.36 16.12
C THR A 554 -14.41 1.20 17.03
N THR A 555 -14.01 0.07 16.45
CA THR A 555 -13.68 -1.14 17.22
C THR A 555 -12.21 -1.47 17.02
N PRO A 556 -11.28 -0.91 17.82
CA PRO A 556 -9.86 -1.21 17.66
C PRO A 556 -9.57 -2.70 17.75
N HIS A 557 -8.71 -3.21 16.87
CA HIS A 557 -8.34 -4.62 16.85
C HIS A 557 -7.09 -4.81 17.70
N ILE A 558 -7.16 -5.71 18.68
CA ILE A 558 -6.02 -5.98 19.58
C ILE A 558 -5.30 -7.25 19.16
N ALA A 559 -6.02 -8.36 19.00
CA ALA A 559 -5.43 -9.69 18.90
C ALA A 559 -4.52 -9.87 17.67
N SER A 560 -4.83 -9.22 16.55
CA SER A 560 -3.97 -9.21 15.35
C SER A 560 -2.85 -8.17 15.42
N ALA A 561 -3.01 -7.12 16.23
CA ALA A 561 -2.07 -6.00 16.32
C ALA A 561 -0.92 -6.27 17.29
N ILE A 562 -1.16 -7.09 18.31
CA ILE A 562 -0.18 -7.37 19.36
C ILE A 562 1.14 -7.90 18.81
N ARG A 563 1.08 -8.73 17.75
CA ARG A 563 2.25 -9.34 17.11
C ARG A 563 3.09 -8.34 16.31
N GLN A 564 2.58 -7.13 16.08
CA GLN A 564 3.36 -6.02 15.52
C GLN A 564 4.43 -5.54 16.52
N PHE A 565 4.27 -5.84 17.81
CA PHE A 565 5.20 -5.48 18.88
C PHE A 565 5.87 -6.70 19.54
N VAL A 566 5.21 -7.86 19.54
CA VAL A 566 5.74 -9.11 20.12
C VAL A 566 5.46 -10.30 19.18
N PRO A 567 6.30 -10.57 18.16
CA PRO A 567 6.00 -11.52 17.10
C PRO A 567 6.15 -12.97 17.57
N ASN A 568 6.82 -13.20 18.70
CA ASN A 568 7.11 -14.52 19.22
C ASN A 568 5.97 -15.12 20.07
N ILE A 569 4.89 -14.36 20.32
CA ILE A 569 3.71 -14.91 20.97
C ILE A 569 2.77 -15.56 19.95
N ILE A 570 2.02 -16.54 20.42
CA ILE A 570 0.88 -17.13 19.73
C ILE A 570 -0.39 -16.45 20.25
N SER A 571 -1.14 -15.82 19.34
CA SER A 571 -2.42 -15.15 19.59
C SER A 571 -3.54 -15.93 18.89
N LEU A 572 -4.25 -16.79 19.63
CA LEU A 572 -5.21 -17.74 19.04
C LEU A 572 -6.56 -17.11 18.64
N THR A 573 -6.73 -15.79 18.79
CA THR A 573 -7.99 -15.10 18.51
C THR A 573 -7.89 -14.23 17.24
N PRO A 574 -7.95 -14.80 16.03
CA PRO A 574 -7.97 -14.02 14.79
C PRO A 574 -9.29 -13.25 14.62
N TYR A 575 -9.23 -12.08 13.96
CA TYR A 575 -10.41 -11.23 13.73
C TYR A 575 -11.33 -11.76 12.59
N TRP A 576 -10.80 -12.44 11.55
CA TRP A 576 -11.60 -12.95 10.40
C TRP A 576 -11.29 -14.39 9.97
N TYR A 577 -10.05 -14.84 10.14
CA TYR A 577 -9.59 -16.12 9.62
C TYR A 577 -9.87 -17.23 10.64
N SER A 578 -10.13 -18.45 10.18
CA SER A 578 -9.91 -19.59 11.07
C SER A 578 -8.42 -19.68 11.38
N VAL A 579 -8.07 -20.26 12.53
CA VAL A 579 -6.70 -20.68 12.79
C VAL A 579 -6.43 -21.86 11.84
N GLN A 580 -6.09 -21.55 10.59
CA GLN A 580 -5.57 -22.54 9.67
C GLN A 580 -4.15 -22.82 10.12
N SER A 581 -3.98 -24.00 10.69
CA SER A 581 -2.72 -24.49 11.21
C SER A 581 -2.66 -25.96 10.89
N ASP A 582 -1.50 -26.42 10.46
CA ASP A 582 -1.24 -27.84 10.31
C ASP A 582 -0.38 -28.38 11.45
N ASP A 583 -0.03 -27.52 12.42
CA ASP A 583 0.44 -27.95 13.74
C ASP A 583 -0.61 -28.90 14.35
N PRO A 584 -0.25 -30.17 14.66
CA PRO A 584 -1.19 -31.14 15.21
C PRO A 584 -1.91 -30.64 16.47
N VAL A 585 -1.29 -29.73 17.23
CA VAL A 585 -1.86 -29.13 18.43
C VAL A 585 -3.05 -28.22 18.08
N TYR A 586 -2.96 -27.46 16.99
CA TYR A 586 -3.96 -26.45 16.60
C TYR A 586 -4.78 -26.84 15.37
N ALA A 587 -4.49 -27.97 14.72
CA ALA A 587 -5.13 -28.39 13.46
C ALA A 587 -6.65 -28.56 13.56
N LYS A 588 -7.15 -28.89 14.75
CA LYS A 588 -8.59 -29.03 15.02
C LYS A 588 -9.26 -27.74 15.52
N LEU A 589 -8.49 -26.68 15.77
CA LEU A 589 -8.99 -25.45 16.37
C LEU A 589 -9.94 -24.73 15.42
N SER A 590 -11.23 -24.84 15.72
CA SER A 590 -12.32 -24.29 14.93
C SER A 590 -12.74 -22.90 15.41
N LYS A 591 -13.37 -22.13 14.51
CA LYS A 591 -14.03 -20.86 14.88
C LYS A 591 -15.09 -21.06 15.98
N LYS A 592 -15.73 -22.23 16.03
CA LYS A 592 -16.76 -22.58 17.02
C LYS A 592 -16.17 -22.77 18.42
N GLU A 593 -15.01 -23.41 18.53
CA GLU A 593 -14.32 -23.53 19.83
C GLU A 593 -13.85 -22.17 20.33
N LEU A 594 -13.30 -21.32 19.45
CA LEU A 594 -12.91 -19.95 19.80
C LEU A 594 -14.11 -19.04 20.13
N ALA A 595 -15.30 -19.33 19.61
CA ALA A 595 -16.51 -18.60 19.99
C ALA A 595 -16.84 -18.75 21.49
N SER A 596 -16.49 -19.89 22.11
CA SER A 596 -16.69 -20.09 23.56
C SER A 596 -15.89 -19.08 24.40
N TYR A 597 -14.69 -18.72 23.94
CA TYR A 597 -13.90 -17.66 24.57
C TYR A 597 -14.54 -16.27 24.39
N ASN A 598 -15.03 -15.95 23.18
CA ASN A 598 -15.71 -14.67 22.94
C ASN A 598 -17.00 -14.53 23.77
N GLU A 599 -17.78 -15.61 23.90
CA GLU A 599 -18.96 -15.65 24.78
C GLU A 599 -18.57 -15.48 26.26
N PHE A 600 -17.51 -16.15 26.72
CA PHE A 600 -16.99 -15.99 28.07
C PHE A 600 -16.52 -14.55 28.34
N LEU A 601 -15.87 -13.93 27.35
CA LEU A 601 -15.30 -12.59 27.44
C LEU A 601 -16.36 -11.47 27.43
N THR A 602 -17.49 -11.70 26.75
CA THR A 602 -18.58 -10.70 26.62
C THR A 602 -19.61 -10.74 27.74
N SER A 603 -19.63 -11.79 28.58
CA SER A 603 -20.56 -11.92 29.71
C SER A 603 -19.88 -11.67 31.05
N LYS A 604 -20.47 -10.78 31.88
CA LYS A 604 -20.06 -10.64 33.29
C LYS A 604 -20.33 -11.90 34.10
N ASN A 605 -21.41 -12.61 33.79
CA ASN A 605 -21.84 -13.86 34.40
C ASN A 605 -22.10 -14.89 33.29
N PRO A 606 -21.06 -15.56 32.77
CA PRO A 606 -21.22 -16.53 31.70
C PRO A 606 -22.09 -17.70 32.16
N LYS A 607 -22.94 -18.22 31.26
CA LYS A 607 -23.77 -19.39 31.54
C LYS A 607 -22.88 -20.61 31.81
N THR A 608 -23.36 -21.56 32.62
CA THR A 608 -22.63 -22.80 32.92
C THR A 608 -22.16 -23.53 31.66
N GLU A 609 -22.98 -23.54 30.60
CA GLU A 609 -22.62 -24.13 29.31
C GLU A 609 -21.39 -23.44 28.67
N THR A 610 -21.34 -22.11 28.67
CA THR A 610 -20.21 -21.32 28.15
C THR A 610 -18.95 -21.59 28.97
N ILE A 611 -19.07 -21.66 30.31
CA ILE A 611 -17.96 -21.97 31.22
C ILE A 611 -17.39 -23.37 30.92
N THR A 612 -18.24 -24.38 30.76
CA THR A 612 -17.83 -25.75 30.44
C THR A 612 -17.16 -25.85 29.07
N LYS A 613 -17.73 -25.22 28.03
CA LYS A 613 -17.13 -25.17 26.69
C LYS A 613 -15.77 -24.48 26.70
N PHE A 614 -15.65 -23.37 27.44
CA PHE A 614 -14.40 -22.64 27.55
C PHE A 614 -13.34 -23.43 28.33
N LYS A 615 -13.72 -24.10 29.43
CA LYS A 615 -12.82 -25.01 30.14
C LYS A 615 -12.31 -26.12 29.22
N ASN A 616 -13.20 -26.74 28.43
CA ASN A 616 -12.79 -27.76 27.46
C ASN A 616 -11.76 -27.22 26.46
N LEU A 617 -11.94 -25.99 25.94
CA LEU A 617 -10.94 -25.34 25.10
C LEU A 617 -9.58 -25.22 25.82
N LEU A 618 -9.59 -24.76 27.07
CA LEU A 618 -8.36 -24.61 27.87
C LEU A 618 -7.68 -25.94 28.21
N ASP A 619 -8.43 -27.04 28.31
CA ASP A 619 -7.89 -28.37 28.58
C ASP A 619 -7.35 -29.05 27.30
N HIS A 620 -7.90 -28.72 26.12
CA HIS A 620 -7.48 -29.30 24.84
C HIS A 620 -6.25 -28.61 24.22
N TYR A 621 -6.10 -27.30 24.42
CA TYR A 621 -5.03 -26.52 23.82
C TYR A 621 -4.09 -25.96 24.89
N PRO A 622 -2.77 -25.82 24.62
CA PRO A 622 -1.77 -25.40 25.60
C PRO A 622 -1.80 -23.88 25.88
N ILE A 623 -2.99 -23.32 26.09
CA ILE A 623 -3.22 -21.92 26.40
C ILE A 623 -2.68 -21.64 27.80
N ASN A 624 -1.76 -20.69 27.92
CA ASN A 624 -1.14 -20.33 29.19
C ASN A 624 -1.37 -18.88 29.58
N CYS A 625 -1.90 -18.04 28.68
CA CYS A 625 -2.26 -16.65 28.97
C CYS A 625 -3.68 -16.35 28.50
N ILE A 626 -4.46 -15.67 29.35
CA ILE A 626 -5.83 -15.24 29.04
C ILE A 626 -5.99 -13.77 29.40
N VAL A 627 -6.56 -12.98 28.49
CA VAL A 627 -6.81 -11.55 28.70
C VAL A 627 -8.32 -11.28 28.61
N VAL A 628 -8.90 -10.73 29.67
CA VAL A 628 -10.35 -10.49 29.76
C VAL A 628 -10.66 -9.05 30.17
N TRP A 629 -11.91 -8.62 29.94
CA TRP A 629 -12.39 -7.28 30.28
C TRP A 629 -12.92 -7.14 31.70
N TYR A 630 -13.45 -8.22 32.28
CA TYR A 630 -14.16 -8.19 33.55
C TYR A 630 -13.33 -8.80 34.68
N SER A 631 -13.36 -8.16 35.84
CA SER A 631 -12.75 -8.69 37.06
C SER A 631 -13.48 -9.93 37.58
N GLU A 632 -14.76 -10.03 37.30
CA GLU A 632 -15.67 -11.09 37.72
C GLU A 632 -15.29 -12.45 37.10
N SER A 633 -14.56 -12.43 35.97
CA SER A 633 -13.96 -13.62 35.37
C SER A 633 -12.89 -14.28 36.27
N CYS A 634 -12.37 -13.58 37.29
CA CYS A 634 -11.33 -14.06 38.20
C CYS A 634 -11.70 -15.38 38.88
N LEU A 635 -12.93 -15.50 39.39
CA LEU A 635 -13.39 -16.69 40.11
C LEU A 635 -13.32 -17.95 39.23
N TYR A 636 -13.70 -17.83 37.95
CA TYR A 636 -13.67 -18.95 37.03
C TYR A 636 -12.24 -19.30 36.59
N LEU A 637 -11.42 -18.28 36.29
CA LEU A 637 -10.05 -18.48 35.82
C LEU A 637 -9.13 -19.05 36.91
N GLU A 638 -9.31 -18.63 38.17
CA GLU A 638 -8.61 -19.22 39.32
C GLU A 638 -9.01 -20.70 39.51
N ASN A 639 -10.30 -21.03 39.35
CA ASN A 639 -10.76 -22.42 39.36
C ASN A 639 -10.20 -23.26 38.21
N PHE A 640 -9.81 -22.63 37.09
CA PHE A 640 -9.14 -23.28 35.97
C PHE A 640 -7.60 -23.33 36.12
N GLY A 641 -7.07 -22.88 37.26
CA GLY A 641 -5.64 -22.92 37.58
C GLY A 641 -4.85 -21.70 37.11
N PHE A 642 -5.50 -20.64 36.63
CA PHE A 642 -4.83 -19.40 36.24
C PHE A 642 -4.73 -18.44 37.42
N LYS A 643 -3.60 -17.75 37.54
CA LYS A 643 -3.40 -16.67 38.52
C LYS A 643 -3.42 -15.33 37.84
N ARG A 644 -4.05 -14.33 38.48
CA ARG A 644 -4.03 -12.96 37.98
C ARG A 644 -2.61 -12.42 38.05
N TYR A 645 -2.04 -12.10 36.90
CA TYR A 645 -0.68 -11.57 36.78
C TYR A 645 -0.67 -10.04 36.91
N LYS A 646 -1.52 -9.35 36.13
CA LYS A 646 -1.53 -7.88 36.09
C LYS A 646 -2.89 -7.34 35.66
N VAL A 647 -3.22 -6.16 36.16
CA VAL A 647 -4.32 -5.32 35.66
C VAL A 647 -3.70 -4.18 34.86
N LEU A 648 -4.03 -4.11 33.57
CA LEU A 648 -3.64 -3.01 32.70
C LEU A 648 -4.80 -2.03 32.63
N LYS A 649 -4.61 -0.84 33.20
CA LYS A 649 -5.55 0.28 33.08
C LYS A 649 -5.04 1.20 31.98
N ASP A 650 -5.87 1.39 30.96
CA ASP A 650 -5.62 2.34 29.87
C ASP A 650 -6.82 3.29 29.75
N GLU A 651 -6.65 4.42 29.07
CA GLU A 651 -7.68 5.46 28.93
C GLU A 651 -9.01 4.91 28.38
N ASN A 652 -8.92 3.88 27.53
CA ASN A 652 -10.06 3.35 26.78
C ASN A 652 -10.58 2.01 27.33
N VAL A 653 -9.79 1.27 28.10
CA VAL A 653 -10.14 -0.09 28.54
C VAL A 653 -9.31 -0.53 29.76
N THR A 654 -9.91 -1.34 30.63
CA THR A 654 -9.19 -2.11 31.64
C THR A 654 -9.10 -3.57 31.21
N LEU A 655 -7.88 -4.11 31.17
CA LEU A 655 -7.61 -5.50 30.81
C LEU A 655 -7.04 -6.26 32.01
N TYR A 656 -7.58 -7.44 32.28
CA TYR A 656 -7.11 -8.35 33.32
C TYR A 656 -6.36 -9.50 32.66
N ILE A 657 -5.10 -9.68 33.06
CA ILE A 657 -4.18 -10.64 32.44
C ILE A 657 -3.95 -11.78 33.43
N TYR A 658 -4.24 -13.00 32.99
CA TYR A 658 -4.15 -14.22 33.78
C TYR A 658 -3.14 -15.18 33.14
N TYR A 659 -2.36 -15.88 33.97
CA TYR A 659 -1.31 -16.80 33.52
C TYR A 659 -1.32 -18.11 34.34
N ARG A 660 -0.95 -19.23 33.71
CA ARG A 660 -0.73 -20.53 34.37
C ARG A 660 0.59 -21.17 33.96
#